data_AF-A0A0M9DRG4-F1
#
_entry.id   AF-A0A0M9DRG4-F1
#
_cell.length_a   1.000
_cell.length_b   1.000
_cell.length_c   1.000
_cell.angle_alpha   90.00
_cell.angle_beta   90.00
_cell.angle_gamma   90.00
#
_symmetry.space_group_name_H-M   'P 1'
#
loop_
_entity.id
_entity.type
_entity.pdbx_description
1 polymer ?
#
loop_
_entity_poly.entity_id
_entity_poly.type
_entity_poly.pdbx_seq_one_letter_code
_entity_poly.pdbx_strand_id
1 'polypeptide(L)'
;MKYLFLPLLCFLLVTQKSWAQNLIRKGSLGVGFYQKVPDSLLTKLQYQKGALIRFIVPNTTAASLGIQPNDIITQINNKPINAPNELFPIAKNLRDGEKITISLVRNQNPMTLEGKVVARPKETSATADVVYGEFAYKNGYVRTIYKTLKGKKPLGTVYFLQGLACYSMDNFQELDKTKQALDAMVDRGFAVFRMEKADMGDNMGMPPCETMGYHEELAMYEAGYKHLLTLKEVDKSSIFLFGHSMGGITAPILAEKFQPRGIVVYGTGFKPWLEYLCDAYLIQLQWRGEDLGALRASLEMFKPYLYDYFYKDKPIDEICKEPIGLMAMQEILGYNPATKITSSSRSPLTYKELNQHNLAKALSNYQNDVLAIYGECDIAANNADDHINLIKYVNSKRSGNGTFWLAPKTTHGFEEIGTMEEFMKWQDNPQAYQQYAATRFNPKVFDYTCDWMKDVLKKMPNKRKEPLFREASENLMDNGAKGASMDVKAIDIDGDKDLDIVLANEFQANTILINNGKGVFTNESTQRLPQVVHDSEDVVVADFNGDKLLDLIFCSEDDKIHEYYINTGKGVFKESSFKLPDSEANAIITADLNKDGKLDLIFGNNGVNTILINKGDGTFNQENNRLPQIKRVTQDLALLDVDKDGDLDLFVGCEDGNLLYINNGKGFFTDVTETNLPKGVDMETRKISFADVDKDGDLDLFLSNVNFIGNKNPQNRLYINNGRGKFTDETDSRLPTDTDHTIDAVFEDINNDGSLDLVVSNVFGGYLKIYLNNGKGTFADETDAVLGKKYVRDGLGVIVADLDGDGQKDIYVCDRHNPAIDKKDLLLLKNRKIIESSNR
;
A
#
# COMPACT_ATOMS: atom_id res chain seq x y z
N MET A 1 36.70 70.54 10.82
CA MET A 1 37.08 69.56 9.77
C MET A 1 36.52 68.21 10.19
N LYS A 2 35.37 67.82 9.59
CA LYS A 2 35.12 66.57 8.82
C LYS A 2 35.42 65.28 9.64
N TYR A 3 34.51 64.33 9.88
CA TYR A 3 33.52 63.67 8.99
C TYR A 3 32.34 63.12 9.83
N LEU A 4 31.09 63.47 9.52
CA LEU A 4 30.09 62.66 8.79
C LEU A 4 29.82 61.25 9.37
N PHE A 5 28.77 61.11 10.20
CA PHE A 5 28.10 59.83 10.48
C PHE A 5 26.76 59.81 9.75
N LEU A 6 26.63 58.95 8.73
CA LEU A 6 25.39 58.61 8.06
C LEU A 6 24.71 57.45 8.82
N PRO A 7 23.40 57.47 9.11
CA PRO A 7 22.70 56.28 9.56
C PRO A 7 22.29 55.45 8.33
N LEU A 8 22.78 54.22 8.24
CA LEU A 8 22.37 53.26 7.22
C LEU A 8 20.97 52.75 7.57
N LEU A 9 19.95 53.23 6.83
CA LEU A 9 18.61 52.65 6.82
C LEU A 9 18.66 51.31 6.07
N CYS A 10 18.77 50.19 6.78
CA CYS A 10 18.55 48.87 6.21
C CYS A 10 17.04 48.61 6.06
N PHE A 11 16.49 48.94 4.89
CA PHE A 11 15.24 48.34 4.43
C PHE A 11 15.49 46.85 4.15
N LEU A 12 15.01 45.98 5.05
CA LEU A 12 14.82 44.56 4.77
C LEU A 12 13.69 44.41 3.74
N LEU A 13 14.05 44.54 2.47
CA LEU A 13 13.22 44.07 1.36
C LEU A 13 13.24 42.54 1.38
N VAL A 14 12.24 41.94 2.03
CA VAL A 14 11.90 40.53 1.82
C VAL A 14 11.41 40.41 0.38
N THR A 15 12.29 39.96 -0.51
CA THR A 15 11.93 39.63 -1.88
C THR A 15 11.14 38.32 -1.87
N GLN A 16 9.81 38.41 -1.76
CA GLN A 16 8.94 37.32 -2.21
C GLN A 16 9.19 37.13 -3.71
N LYS A 17 9.90 36.05 -4.07
CA LYS A 17 9.89 35.55 -5.46
C LYS A 17 8.45 35.15 -5.79
N SER A 18 7.70 36.07 -6.41
CA SER A 18 6.40 35.76 -6.98
C SER A 18 6.62 34.88 -8.22
N TRP A 19 6.50 33.57 -8.06
CA TRP A 19 6.24 32.71 -9.21
C TRP A 19 4.89 33.14 -9.78
N ALA A 20 4.84 33.43 -11.08
CA ALA A 20 3.59 33.72 -11.75
C ALA A 20 2.66 32.49 -11.60
N GLN A 21 1.47 32.68 -11.03
CA GLN A 21 0.46 31.61 -10.97
C GLN A 21 -0.07 31.37 -12.39
N ASN A 22 -0.15 30.10 -12.79
CA ASN A 22 -0.73 29.69 -14.06
C ASN A 22 -2.26 29.79 -14.05
N LEU A 23 -2.89 29.60 -12.87
CA LEU A 23 -4.33 29.70 -12.72
C LEU A 23 -4.82 31.15 -12.73
N ILE A 24 -5.60 31.49 -13.75
CA ILE A 24 -6.35 32.75 -13.83
C ILE A 24 -7.64 32.61 -13.00
N ARG A 25 -7.90 33.58 -12.12
CA ARG A 25 -9.11 33.62 -11.27
C ARG A 25 -10.37 33.53 -12.12
N LYS A 26 -11.34 32.69 -11.72
CA LYS A 26 -12.68 32.74 -12.33
C LYS A 26 -13.33 34.08 -12.03
N GLY A 27 -14.11 34.57 -13.00
CA GLY A 27 -14.87 35.81 -12.91
C GLY A 27 -16.13 35.68 -12.07
N SER A 28 -16.55 36.80 -11.49
CA SER A 28 -17.85 36.94 -10.81
C SER A 28 -18.78 37.79 -11.67
N LEU A 29 -19.83 37.18 -12.25
CA LEU A 29 -20.85 37.95 -12.97
C LEU A 29 -21.62 38.86 -11.99
N GLY A 30 -22.02 38.32 -10.83
CA GLY A 30 -22.55 39.11 -9.72
C GLY A 30 -23.98 39.61 -9.86
N VAL A 31 -24.85 38.83 -10.49
CA VAL A 31 -26.28 39.15 -10.66
C VAL A 31 -27.16 38.15 -9.92
N GLY A 32 -28.19 38.65 -9.23
CA GLY A 32 -29.35 37.86 -8.81
C GLY A 32 -30.50 38.13 -9.77
N PHE A 33 -31.27 37.11 -10.15
CA PHE A 33 -32.37 37.23 -11.11
C PHE A 33 -33.64 36.54 -10.60
N TYR A 34 -34.78 36.90 -11.20
CA TYR A 34 -36.05 36.25 -10.92
C TYR A 34 -36.12 34.89 -11.63
N GLN A 35 -36.27 33.79 -10.87
CA GLN A 35 -36.59 32.49 -11.47
C GLN A 35 -37.99 32.45 -12.06
N LYS A 36 -38.94 33.13 -11.40
CA LYS A 36 -40.28 33.43 -11.90
C LYS A 36 -40.49 34.94 -11.79
N VAL A 37 -40.76 35.59 -12.91
CA VAL A 37 -40.99 37.04 -12.95
C VAL A 37 -42.39 37.33 -12.39
N PRO A 38 -42.55 38.24 -11.41
CA PRO A 38 -43.85 38.65 -10.91
C PRO A 38 -44.72 39.28 -12.00
N ASP A 39 -46.03 39.02 -11.98
CA ASP A 39 -46.98 39.54 -12.98
C ASP A 39 -46.96 41.08 -13.08
N SER A 40 -46.75 41.76 -11.95
CA SER A 40 -46.62 43.22 -11.90
C SER A 40 -45.41 43.75 -12.67
N LEU A 41 -44.36 42.96 -12.84
CA LEU A 41 -43.17 43.31 -13.61
C LEU A 41 -43.29 42.90 -15.08
N LEU A 42 -44.03 41.83 -15.40
CA LEU A 42 -44.24 41.36 -16.78
C LEU A 42 -44.80 42.47 -17.67
N THR A 43 -45.91 43.09 -17.26
CA THR A 43 -46.57 44.15 -18.03
C THR A 43 -45.76 45.44 -18.01
N LYS A 44 -45.23 45.84 -16.85
CA LYS A 44 -44.50 47.10 -16.67
C LYS A 44 -43.23 47.16 -17.53
N LEU A 45 -42.52 46.05 -17.63
CA LEU A 45 -41.23 45.97 -18.36
C LEU A 45 -41.39 45.39 -19.76
N GLN A 46 -42.60 44.99 -20.18
CA GLN A 46 -42.84 44.24 -21.42
C GLN A 46 -41.90 43.03 -21.56
N TYR A 47 -41.68 42.33 -20.45
CA TYR A 47 -40.74 41.21 -20.40
C TYR A 47 -41.23 40.05 -21.27
N GLN A 48 -40.41 39.62 -22.22
CA GLN A 48 -40.71 38.46 -23.09
C GLN A 48 -39.73 37.30 -22.85
N LYS A 49 -38.43 37.60 -22.84
CA LYS A 49 -37.34 36.62 -22.72
C LYS A 49 -36.08 37.27 -22.16
N GLY A 50 -35.13 36.46 -21.72
CA GLY A 50 -33.86 36.90 -21.13
C GLY A 50 -33.75 36.60 -19.65
N ALA A 51 -32.85 37.31 -18.97
CA ALA A 51 -32.71 37.22 -17.51
C ALA A 51 -33.04 38.56 -16.87
N LEU A 52 -34.19 38.63 -16.18
CA LEU A 52 -34.59 39.83 -15.43
C LEU A 52 -33.82 39.93 -14.12
N ILE A 53 -33.01 40.97 -13.99
CA ILE A 53 -32.14 41.19 -12.83
C ILE A 53 -32.96 41.69 -11.63
N ARG A 54 -32.80 41.01 -10.50
CA ARG A 54 -33.40 41.33 -9.20
C ARG A 54 -32.48 42.19 -8.35
N PHE A 55 -31.20 41.85 -8.27
CA PHE A 55 -30.20 42.59 -7.51
C PHE A 55 -28.81 42.40 -8.10
N ILE A 56 -27.90 43.32 -7.75
CA ILE A 56 -26.49 43.29 -8.16
C ILE A 56 -25.62 43.13 -6.92
N VAL A 57 -24.61 42.27 -7.02
CA VAL A 57 -23.60 42.09 -5.98
C VAL A 57 -22.49 43.14 -6.18
N PRO A 58 -22.13 43.95 -5.18
CA PRO A 58 -21.03 44.91 -5.29
C PRO A 58 -19.69 44.27 -5.67
N ASN A 59 -18.79 45.04 -6.29
CA ASN A 59 -17.44 44.60 -6.68
C ASN A 59 -17.42 43.37 -7.61
N THR A 60 -18.38 43.27 -8.51
CA THR A 60 -18.48 42.20 -9.52
C THR A 60 -18.51 42.78 -10.93
N THR A 61 -18.48 41.90 -11.94
CA THR A 61 -18.53 42.28 -13.36
C THR A 61 -19.79 43.09 -13.67
N ALA A 62 -20.95 42.67 -13.18
CA ALA A 62 -22.19 43.41 -13.41
C ALA A 62 -22.20 44.79 -12.74
N ALA A 63 -21.63 44.89 -11.54
CA ALA A 63 -21.48 46.18 -10.86
C ALA A 63 -20.54 47.12 -11.62
N SER A 64 -19.39 46.63 -12.11
CA SER A 64 -18.43 47.45 -12.86
C SER A 64 -18.96 47.91 -14.22
N LEU A 65 -19.84 47.12 -14.84
CA LEU A 65 -20.50 47.48 -16.10
C LEU A 65 -21.70 48.43 -15.89
N GLY A 66 -22.12 48.67 -14.63
CA GLY A 66 -23.27 49.50 -14.32
C GLY A 66 -24.61 48.86 -14.68
N ILE A 67 -24.72 47.52 -14.59
CA ILE A 67 -26.01 46.80 -14.65
C ILE A 67 -26.83 47.19 -13.42
N GLN A 68 -28.15 47.28 -13.58
CA GLN A 68 -29.09 47.74 -12.56
C GLN A 68 -30.21 46.70 -12.33
N PRO A 69 -30.86 46.70 -11.15
CA PRO A 69 -32.12 45.99 -10.97
C PRO A 69 -33.13 46.37 -12.05
N ASN A 70 -33.91 45.39 -12.52
CA ASN A 70 -34.86 45.45 -13.63
C ASN A 70 -34.26 45.51 -15.05
N ASP A 71 -32.94 45.48 -15.20
CA ASP A 71 -32.35 45.20 -16.51
C ASP A 71 -32.73 43.78 -16.96
N ILE A 72 -32.93 43.60 -18.26
CA ILE A 72 -33.16 42.30 -18.89
C ILE A 72 -31.93 41.95 -19.71
N ILE A 73 -31.08 41.04 -19.22
CA ILE A 73 -29.93 40.57 -20.00
C ILE A 73 -30.44 39.66 -21.11
N THR A 74 -30.10 40.00 -22.36
CA THR A 74 -30.52 39.25 -23.56
C THR A 74 -29.36 38.59 -24.28
N GLN A 75 -28.11 38.98 -23.99
CA GLN A 75 -26.92 38.39 -24.60
C GLN A 75 -25.66 38.61 -23.75
N ILE A 76 -24.73 37.65 -23.74
CA ILE A 76 -23.37 37.80 -23.19
C ILE A 76 -22.35 37.20 -24.17
N ASN A 77 -21.31 37.95 -24.55
CA ASN A 77 -20.20 37.49 -25.43
C ASN A 77 -20.70 36.73 -26.66
N ASN A 78 -21.67 37.32 -27.36
CA ASN A 78 -22.35 36.78 -28.54
C ASN A 78 -23.35 35.63 -28.29
N LYS A 79 -23.48 35.10 -27.07
CA LYS A 79 -24.45 34.05 -26.73
C LYS A 79 -25.79 34.66 -26.30
N PRO A 80 -26.91 34.35 -26.98
CA PRO A 80 -28.22 34.83 -26.58
C PRO A 80 -28.63 34.22 -25.24
N ILE A 81 -29.36 35.02 -24.45
CA ILE A 81 -30.02 34.60 -23.21
C ILE A 81 -31.52 34.68 -23.48
N ASN A 82 -32.18 33.53 -23.54
CA ASN A 82 -33.63 33.42 -23.68
C ASN A 82 -34.29 33.15 -22.33
N ALA A 83 -33.59 32.52 -21.39
CA ALA A 83 -34.07 32.23 -20.05
C ALA A 83 -32.99 32.43 -18.98
N PRO A 84 -33.36 32.72 -17.71
CA PRO A 84 -32.39 33.06 -16.67
C PRO A 84 -31.37 31.94 -16.35
N ASN A 85 -31.75 30.67 -16.51
CA ASN A 85 -30.88 29.52 -16.28
C ASN A 85 -29.70 29.44 -17.26
N GLU A 86 -29.76 30.10 -18.42
CA GLU A 86 -28.67 30.16 -19.41
C GLU A 86 -27.50 31.05 -18.95
N LEU A 87 -27.67 31.86 -17.91
CA LEU A 87 -26.59 32.67 -17.34
C LEU A 87 -25.51 31.83 -16.64
N PHE A 88 -25.90 30.76 -15.95
CA PHE A 88 -24.97 29.93 -15.16
C PHE A 88 -23.82 29.32 -15.98
N PRO A 89 -24.07 28.60 -17.10
CA PRO A 89 -22.98 28.00 -17.88
C PRO A 89 -22.06 29.03 -18.52
N ILE A 90 -22.55 30.25 -18.78
CA ILE A 90 -21.71 31.35 -19.28
C ILE A 90 -20.85 31.91 -18.15
N ALA A 91 -21.47 32.24 -17.01
CA ALA A 91 -20.78 32.77 -15.84
C ALA A 91 -19.74 31.80 -15.25
N LYS A 92 -19.96 30.47 -15.37
CA LYS A 92 -19.01 29.42 -14.94
C LYS A 92 -17.67 29.48 -15.69
N ASN A 93 -17.65 30.04 -16.90
CA ASN A 93 -16.48 30.05 -17.79
C ASN A 93 -15.75 31.39 -17.87
N LEU A 94 -16.32 32.47 -17.31
CA LEU A 94 -15.66 33.78 -17.32
C LEU A 94 -14.35 33.75 -16.51
N ARG A 95 -13.29 34.38 -17.03
CA ARG A 95 -12.01 34.55 -16.34
C ARG A 95 -11.66 36.01 -16.15
N ASP A 96 -10.95 36.31 -15.06
CA ASP A 96 -10.54 37.67 -14.71
C ASP A 96 -9.83 38.38 -15.87
N GLY A 97 -10.20 39.64 -16.09
CA GLY A 97 -9.60 40.48 -17.12
C GLY A 97 -10.04 40.20 -18.57
N GLU A 98 -10.77 39.11 -18.84
CA GLU A 98 -11.34 38.84 -20.16
C GLU A 98 -12.28 39.97 -20.59
N LYS A 99 -12.28 40.29 -21.89
CA LYS A 99 -13.27 41.22 -22.44
C LYS A 99 -14.66 40.60 -22.34
N ILE A 100 -15.63 41.40 -21.91
CA ILE A 100 -17.03 41.00 -21.85
C ILE A 100 -17.93 42.05 -22.46
N THR A 101 -18.89 41.59 -23.26
CA THR A 101 -19.94 42.38 -23.89
C THR A 101 -21.30 41.82 -23.44
N ILE A 102 -22.17 42.67 -22.89
CA ILE A 102 -23.51 42.30 -22.43
C ILE A 102 -24.54 43.17 -23.15
N SER A 103 -25.41 42.53 -23.93
CA SER A 103 -26.60 43.18 -24.49
C SER A 103 -27.74 43.04 -23.49
N LEU A 104 -28.43 44.14 -23.20
CA LEU A 104 -29.57 44.17 -22.28
C LEU A 104 -30.64 45.17 -22.71
N VAL A 105 -31.82 45.06 -22.12
CA VAL A 105 -32.90 46.04 -22.24
C VAL A 105 -33.08 46.74 -20.90
N ARG A 106 -32.98 48.07 -20.90
CA ARG A 106 -33.21 48.92 -19.72
C ARG A 106 -34.32 49.91 -20.04
N ASN A 107 -35.41 49.88 -19.27
CA ASN A 107 -36.58 50.74 -19.49
C ASN A 107 -37.04 50.71 -20.96
N GLN A 108 -37.15 49.51 -21.54
CA GLN A 108 -37.55 49.25 -22.94
C GLN A 108 -36.54 49.69 -24.02
N ASN A 109 -35.39 50.27 -23.64
CA ASN A 109 -34.34 50.63 -24.58
C ASN A 109 -33.27 49.53 -24.64
N PRO A 110 -33.01 48.93 -25.81
CA PRO A 110 -31.87 48.04 -26.00
C PRO A 110 -30.55 48.81 -25.86
N MET A 111 -29.58 48.20 -25.19
CA MET A 111 -28.23 48.75 -25.07
C MET A 111 -27.19 47.64 -24.94
N THR A 112 -25.94 47.99 -25.21
CA THR A 112 -24.78 47.09 -25.09
C THR A 112 -23.77 47.71 -24.12
N LEU A 113 -23.35 46.92 -23.14
CA LEU A 113 -22.31 47.27 -22.18
C LEU A 113 -21.04 46.47 -22.49
N GLU A 114 -19.90 47.14 -22.48
CA GLU A 114 -18.59 46.52 -22.71
C GLU A 114 -17.64 46.83 -21.55
N GLY A 115 -16.81 45.85 -21.20
CA GLY A 115 -15.78 46.03 -20.19
C GLY A 115 -14.95 44.78 -20.01
N LYS A 116 -14.45 44.59 -18.78
CA LYS A 116 -13.67 43.43 -18.39
C LYS A 116 -14.37 42.66 -17.29
N VAL A 117 -14.21 41.35 -17.32
CA VAL A 117 -14.63 40.46 -16.23
C VAL A 117 -13.83 40.79 -14.98
N VAL A 118 -14.52 40.88 -13.84
CA VAL A 118 -13.94 41.08 -12.51
C VAL A 118 -13.77 39.72 -11.82
N ALA A 119 -12.57 39.43 -11.30
CA ALA A 119 -12.28 38.23 -10.52
C ALA A 119 -13.28 37.99 -9.38
N ARG A 120 -13.53 36.71 -9.07
CA ARG A 120 -14.15 36.31 -7.80
C ARG A 120 -13.24 36.70 -6.64
N PRO A 121 -13.81 37.27 -5.56
CA PRO A 121 -13.03 37.61 -4.38
C PRO A 121 -12.33 36.36 -3.84
N LYS A 122 -11.11 36.56 -3.35
CA LYS A 122 -10.41 35.54 -2.57
C LYS A 122 -10.97 35.56 -1.15
N GLU A 123 -10.98 34.39 -0.52
CA GLU A 123 -11.26 34.27 0.89
C GLU A 123 -10.29 35.11 1.71
N THR A 124 -10.82 35.79 2.72
CA THR A 124 -10.04 36.55 3.69
C THR A 124 -10.43 36.10 5.10
N SER A 125 -9.52 36.30 6.04
CA SER A 125 -9.79 36.08 7.46
C SER A 125 -9.09 37.14 8.31
N ALA A 126 -9.78 37.63 9.33
CA ALA A 126 -9.20 38.50 10.33
C ALA A 126 -8.12 37.77 11.15
N THR A 127 -8.35 36.49 11.47
CA THR A 127 -7.54 35.67 12.39
C THR A 127 -6.56 34.74 11.69
N ALA A 128 -6.75 34.45 10.41
CA ALA A 128 -5.97 33.45 9.67
C ALA A 128 -5.32 34.01 8.40
N ASP A 129 -4.17 33.47 8.04
CA ASP A 129 -3.53 33.64 6.74
C ASP A 129 -4.12 32.60 5.77
N VAL A 130 -4.53 33.08 4.58
CA VAL A 130 -5.11 32.24 3.52
C VAL A 130 -4.22 32.33 2.28
N VAL A 131 -3.52 31.24 2.00
CA VAL A 131 -2.56 31.15 0.89
C VAL A 131 -3.17 30.35 -0.25
N TYR A 132 -3.21 30.95 -1.44
CA TYR A 132 -3.66 30.29 -2.66
C TYR A 132 -2.45 29.73 -3.40
N GLY A 133 -2.38 28.41 -3.53
CA GLY A 133 -1.37 27.68 -4.29
C GLY A 133 -1.95 27.05 -5.54
N GLU A 134 -1.13 26.27 -6.23
CA GLU A 134 -1.56 25.42 -7.34
C GLU A 134 -0.57 24.28 -7.56
N PHE A 135 -1.02 23.23 -8.24
CA PHE A 135 -0.15 22.18 -8.78
C PHE A 135 -0.61 21.73 -10.16
N ALA A 136 0.33 21.29 -10.99
CA ALA A 136 0.04 20.73 -12.29
C ALA A 136 -0.62 19.35 -12.15
N TYR A 137 -1.67 19.09 -12.93
CA TYR A 137 -2.34 17.81 -12.99
C TYR A 137 -2.83 17.55 -14.41
N LYS A 138 -2.35 16.46 -15.02
CA LYS A 138 -2.58 16.14 -16.44
C LYS A 138 -2.29 17.37 -17.33
N ASN A 139 -3.26 17.84 -18.09
CA ASN A 139 -3.13 18.96 -19.03
C ASN A 139 -3.48 20.32 -18.39
N GLY A 140 -3.50 20.39 -17.08
CA GLY A 140 -4.13 21.48 -16.34
C GLY A 140 -3.47 21.78 -15.00
N TYR A 141 -4.17 22.60 -14.22
CA TYR A 141 -3.73 23.02 -12.89
C TYR A 141 -4.89 22.95 -11.90
N VAL A 142 -4.57 22.50 -10.70
CA VAL A 142 -5.48 22.38 -9.56
C VAL A 142 -5.17 23.47 -8.55
N ARG A 143 -6.19 24.21 -8.12
CA ARG A 143 -6.11 25.22 -7.08
C ARG A 143 -6.03 24.55 -5.71
N THR A 144 -5.10 25.03 -4.89
CA THR A 144 -5.01 24.68 -3.47
C THR A 144 -5.21 25.92 -2.61
N ILE A 145 -5.78 25.72 -1.43
CA ILE A 145 -5.94 26.75 -0.41
C ILE A 145 -5.38 26.21 0.89
N TYR A 146 -4.41 26.91 1.45
CA TYR A 146 -3.77 26.59 2.72
C TYR A 146 -4.08 27.67 3.73
N LYS A 147 -4.77 27.30 4.81
CA LYS A 147 -5.24 28.22 5.84
C LYS A 147 -4.54 27.95 7.16
N THR A 148 -3.96 28.99 7.75
CA THR A 148 -3.17 28.91 8.99
C THR A 148 -3.50 30.05 9.94
N LEU A 149 -3.38 29.82 11.24
CA LEU A 149 -3.65 30.86 12.23
C LEU A 149 -2.51 31.91 12.22
N LYS A 150 -2.86 33.20 12.14
CA LYS A 150 -1.87 34.28 12.00
C LYS A 150 -0.83 34.28 13.11
N GLY A 151 0.45 34.33 12.70
CA GLY A 151 1.58 34.44 13.63
C GLY A 151 1.81 33.22 14.53
N LYS A 152 1.16 32.08 14.27
CA LYS A 152 1.33 30.85 15.05
C LYS A 152 1.73 29.67 14.16
N LYS A 153 2.68 28.87 14.64
CA LYS A 153 3.02 27.59 13.99
C LYS A 153 1.86 26.60 14.23
N PRO A 154 1.35 25.91 13.18
CA PRO A 154 0.32 24.90 13.34
C PRO A 154 0.80 23.71 14.19
N LEU A 155 -0.13 23.10 14.95
CA LEU A 155 0.09 21.83 15.67
C LEU A 155 0.26 20.65 14.71
N GLY A 156 -0.42 20.73 13.57
CA GLY A 156 -0.40 19.75 12.48
C GLY A 156 -1.20 20.30 11.30
N THR A 157 -1.22 19.57 10.18
CA THR A 157 -1.96 19.96 8.98
C THR A 157 -3.07 18.98 8.69
N VAL A 158 -4.31 19.47 8.62
CA VAL A 158 -5.48 18.69 8.21
C VAL A 158 -5.66 18.86 6.70
N TYR A 159 -5.60 17.77 5.96
CA TYR A 159 -6.08 17.72 4.59
C TYR A 159 -7.58 17.41 4.60
N PHE A 160 -8.38 18.42 4.28
CA PHE A 160 -9.83 18.32 4.22
C PHE A 160 -10.29 17.72 2.89
N LEU A 161 -10.91 16.55 2.95
CA LEU A 161 -11.46 15.83 1.80
C LEU A 161 -12.98 16.02 1.78
N GLN A 162 -13.47 16.74 0.76
CA GLN A 162 -14.87 17.13 0.66
C GLN A 162 -15.78 15.95 0.27
N GLY A 163 -17.08 16.11 0.52
CA GLY A 163 -18.11 15.11 0.21
C GLY A 163 -18.45 14.95 -1.28
N LEU A 164 -19.56 14.26 -1.55
CA LEU A 164 -19.97 13.83 -2.90
C LEU A 164 -20.15 14.99 -3.90
N ALA A 165 -20.79 16.08 -3.47
CA ALA A 165 -21.22 17.16 -4.37
C ALA A 165 -20.05 17.95 -5.01
N CYS A 166 -20.31 18.43 -6.23
CA CYS A 166 -19.38 19.28 -6.99
C CYS A 166 -19.65 20.76 -6.69
N TYR A 167 -18.87 21.35 -5.80
CA TYR A 167 -18.89 22.78 -5.51
C TYR A 167 -17.48 23.28 -5.15
N SER A 168 -17.31 24.61 -5.22
CA SER A 168 -16.03 25.26 -4.94
C SER A 168 -15.73 25.24 -3.45
N MET A 169 -14.48 24.92 -3.09
CA MET A 169 -13.96 25.02 -1.71
C MET A 169 -13.37 26.41 -1.40
N ASP A 170 -13.74 27.41 -2.19
CA ASP A 170 -13.20 28.76 -2.19
C ASP A 170 -14.26 29.80 -1.81
N ASN A 171 -13.86 30.79 -1.00
CA ASN A 171 -14.63 32.00 -0.68
C ASN A 171 -16.10 31.74 -0.33
N PHE A 172 -16.31 30.80 0.60
CA PHE A 172 -17.61 30.51 1.17
C PHE A 172 -18.23 31.72 1.88
N GLN A 173 -19.56 31.72 1.98
CA GLN A 173 -20.28 32.67 2.83
C GLN A 173 -19.99 32.41 4.31
N GLU A 174 -20.10 33.43 5.14
CA GLU A 174 -19.75 33.38 6.57
C GLU A 174 -20.48 32.28 7.36
N LEU A 175 -21.75 32.04 7.05
CA LEU A 175 -22.60 31.03 7.70
C LEU A 175 -22.56 29.65 7.03
N ASP A 176 -21.70 29.47 6.02
CA ASP A 176 -21.48 28.17 5.38
C ASP A 176 -20.83 27.20 6.37
N LYS A 177 -21.40 26.00 6.49
CA LYS A 177 -20.98 25.04 7.51
C LYS A 177 -19.62 24.44 7.24
N THR A 178 -19.25 24.27 5.97
CA THR A 178 -17.90 23.86 5.59
C THR A 178 -16.91 24.95 5.97
N LYS A 179 -17.22 26.23 5.72
CA LYS A 179 -16.37 27.33 6.21
C LYS A 179 -16.19 27.30 7.72
N GLN A 180 -17.29 27.17 8.47
CA GLN A 180 -17.26 27.14 9.93
C GLN A 180 -16.45 25.93 10.46
N ALA A 181 -16.52 24.78 9.80
CA ALA A 181 -15.68 23.62 10.08
C ALA A 181 -14.18 23.90 9.87
N LEU A 182 -13.82 24.46 8.71
CA LEU A 182 -12.44 24.82 8.38
C LEU A 182 -11.89 25.86 9.37
N ASP A 183 -12.68 26.88 9.71
CA ASP A 183 -12.34 27.92 10.68
C ASP A 183 -12.18 27.33 12.09
N ALA A 184 -13.10 26.44 12.50
CA ALA A 184 -13.05 25.78 13.80
C ALA A 184 -11.78 24.96 14.03
N MET A 185 -11.27 24.28 12.99
CA MET A 185 -9.99 23.57 13.06
C MET A 185 -8.80 24.53 13.17
N VAL A 186 -8.83 25.63 12.43
CA VAL A 186 -7.79 26.67 12.46
C VAL A 186 -7.73 27.37 13.81
N ASP A 187 -8.88 27.73 14.37
CA ASP A 187 -8.99 28.36 15.68
C ASP A 187 -8.51 27.43 16.81
N ARG A 188 -8.55 26.11 16.59
CA ARG A 188 -8.02 25.07 17.52
C ARG A 188 -6.55 24.73 17.28
N GLY A 189 -5.86 25.47 16.41
CA GLY A 189 -4.41 25.45 16.23
C GLY A 189 -3.90 24.56 15.10
N PHE A 190 -4.77 23.95 14.30
CA PHE A 190 -4.37 23.16 13.14
C PHE A 190 -4.32 24.02 11.87
N ALA A 191 -3.45 23.68 10.93
CA ALA A 191 -3.54 24.21 9.58
C ALA A 191 -4.57 23.39 8.80
N VAL A 192 -5.22 24.00 7.82
CA VAL A 192 -6.13 23.29 6.92
C VAL A 192 -5.70 23.48 5.48
N PHE A 193 -5.35 22.37 4.85
CA PHE A 193 -5.09 22.26 3.42
C PHE A 193 -6.31 21.69 2.71
N ARG A 194 -6.67 22.29 1.59
CA ARG A 194 -7.74 21.79 0.71
C ARG A 194 -7.44 22.08 -0.74
N MET A 195 -8.04 21.29 -1.61
CA MET A 195 -7.97 21.46 -3.06
C MET A 195 -9.37 21.48 -3.67
N GLU A 196 -9.48 22.07 -4.85
CA GLU A 196 -10.70 22.09 -5.64
C GLU A 196 -10.90 20.77 -6.41
N LYS A 197 -12.14 20.27 -6.50
CA LYS A 197 -12.52 19.20 -7.44
C LYS A 197 -12.37 19.66 -8.90
N ALA A 198 -12.39 18.71 -9.85
CA ALA A 198 -12.29 19.01 -11.28
C ALA A 198 -13.27 20.13 -11.71
N ASP A 199 -12.79 21.10 -12.50
CA ASP A 199 -13.58 22.24 -13.00
C ASP A 199 -14.24 23.14 -11.90
N MET A 200 -13.96 22.91 -10.61
CA MET A 200 -14.37 23.77 -9.51
C MET A 200 -13.33 24.84 -9.22
N GLY A 201 -13.74 25.91 -8.53
CA GLY A 201 -12.88 27.06 -8.24
C GLY A 201 -12.19 27.60 -9.49
N ASP A 202 -10.87 27.80 -9.42
CA ASP A 202 -10.09 28.30 -10.56
C ASP A 202 -9.58 27.22 -11.50
N ASN A 203 -9.83 25.94 -11.22
CA ASN A 203 -9.23 24.83 -11.94
C ASN A 203 -9.32 25.00 -13.47
N MET A 204 -8.28 24.56 -14.19
CA MET A 204 -8.19 24.63 -15.65
C MET A 204 -7.67 23.32 -16.20
N GLY A 205 -8.21 22.86 -17.34
CA GLY A 205 -7.71 21.68 -18.06
C GLY A 205 -8.27 20.33 -17.60
N MET A 206 -9.42 20.33 -16.92
CA MET A 206 -10.12 19.12 -16.46
C MET A 206 -11.57 19.09 -16.94
N PRO A 207 -12.16 17.89 -17.12
CA PRO A 207 -13.59 17.77 -17.44
C PRO A 207 -14.48 18.28 -16.28
N PRO A 208 -15.77 18.57 -16.54
CA PRO A 208 -16.71 18.91 -15.48
C PRO A 208 -16.77 17.83 -14.39
N CYS A 209 -16.70 18.22 -13.12
CA CYS A 209 -16.78 17.31 -11.98
C CYS A 209 -18.04 16.45 -12.00
N GLU A 210 -19.14 16.97 -12.54
CA GLU A 210 -20.42 16.28 -12.62
C GLU A 210 -20.35 15.06 -13.56
N THR A 211 -19.40 15.05 -14.49
CA THR A 211 -19.24 13.99 -15.51
C THR A 211 -18.15 12.97 -15.19
N MET A 212 -17.31 13.23 -14.19
CA MET A 212 -16.14 12.40 -13.87
C MET A 212 -16.50 11.16 -13.04
N GLY A 213 -15.66 10.13 -13.14
CA GLY A 213 -15.66 8.96 -12.25
C GLY A 213 -14.96 9.25 -10.91
N TYR A 214 -15.16 8.36 -9.93
CA TYR A 214 -14.48 8.41 -8.64
C TYR A 214 -12.98 8.09 -8.74
N HIS A 215 -12.55 7.19 -9.64
CA HIS A 215 -11.13 6.87 -9.81
C HIS A 215 -10.28 8.08 -10.19
N GLU A 216 -10.80 8.90 -11.11
CA GLU A 216 -10.12 10.14 -11.50
C GLU A 216 -10.11 11.16 -10.36
N GLU A 217 -11.19 11.24 -9.58
CA GLU A 217 -11.28 12.11 -8.41
C GLU A 217 -10.30 11.69 -7.30
N LEU A 218 -10.20 10.38 -7.03
CA LEU A 218 -9.23 9.82 -6.09
C LEU A 218 -7.80 10.10 -6.53
N ALA A 219 -7.48 9.93 -7.82
CA ALA A 219 -6.17 10.26 -8.38
C ALA A 219 -5.82 11.75 -8.23
N MET A 220 -6.81 12.63 -8.34
CA MET A 220 -6.64 14.07 -8.06
C MET A 220 -6.33 14.33 -6.59
N TYR A 221 -7.07 13.71 -5.66
CA TYR A 221 -6.78 13.85 -4.23
C TYR A 221 -5.40 13.31 -3.85
N GLU A 222 -4.98 12.21 -4.47
CA GLU A 222 -3.63 11.65 -4.34
C GLU A 222 -2.56 12.64 -4.81
N ALA A 223 -2.74 13.26 -5.97
CA ALA A 223 -1.85 14.31 -6.46
C ALA A 223 -1.82 15.52 -5.50
N GLY A 224 -2.96 15.88 -4.90
CA GLY A 224 -3.04 16.91 -3.87
C GLY A 224 -2.25 16.55 -2.61
N TYR A 225 -2.28 15.30 -2.16
CA TYR A 225 -1.46 14.83 -1.03
C TYR A 225 0.04 14.92 -1.37
N LYS A 226 0.43 14.47 -2.57
CA LYS A 226 1.82 14.58 -3.05
C LYS A 226 2.28 16.03 -3.10
N HIS A 227 1.43 16.95 -3.55
CA HIS A 227 1.73 18.38 -3.53
C HIS A 227 1.87 18.93 -2.11
N LEU A 228 0.98 18.56 -1.19
CA LEU A 228 1.04 18.94 0.23
C LEU A 228 2.41 18.59 0.84
N LEU A 229 2.98 17.42 0.49
CA LEU A 229 4.31 16.99 0.94
C LEU A 229 5.48 17.85 0.41
N THR A 230 5.25 18.70 -0.58
CA THR A 230 6.26 19.61 -1.14
C THR A 230 6.28 20.98 -0.46
N LEU A 231 5.22 21.32 0.29
CA LEU A 231 5.13 22.60 1.01
C LEU A 231 6.11 22.61 2.18
N LYS A 232 6.99 23.62 2.25
CA LYS A 232 8.07 23.69 3.23
C LYS A 232 7.58 23.93 4.66
N GLU A 233 6.45 24.59 4.78
CA GLU A 233 5.77 24.94 6.02
C GLU A 233 5.00 23.76 6.64
N VAL A 234 4.88 22.63 5.95
CA VAL A 234 4.14 21.45 6.39
C VAL A 234 5.07 20.46 7.09
N ASP A 235 4.75 20.14 8.34
CA ASP A 235 5.39 19.04 9.06
C ASP A 235 4.72 17.70 8.67
N LYS A 236 5.45 16.92 7.88
CA LYS A 236 5.01 15.64 7.30
C LYS A 236 4.64 14.59 8.35
N SER A 237 5.18 14.69 9.56
CA SER A 237 4.89 13.77 10.66
C SER A 237 3.55 14.06 11.36
N SER A 238 2.93 15.19 11.05
CA SER A 238 1.73 15.73 11.71
C SER A 238 0.58 16.00 10.73
N ILE A 239 0.54 15.28 9.61
CA ILE A 239 -0.54 15.38 8.62
C ILE A 239 -1.70 14.49 9.05
N PHE A 240 -2.92 15.04 9.06
CA PHE A 240 -4.17 14.33 9.30
C PHE A 240 -5.05 14.39 8.06
N LEU A 241 -5.86 13.36 7.83
CA LEU A 241 -6.95 13.42 6.84
C LEU A 241 -8.27 13.62 7.56
N PHE A 242 -9.06 14.59 7.12
CA PHE A 242 -10.45 14.73 7.55
C PHE A 242 -11.37 14.49 6.36
N GLY A 243 -12.06 13.36 6.37
CA GLY A 243 -13.00 12.96 5.34
C GLY A 243 -14.44 13.23 5.74
N HIS A 244 -15.11 14.15 5.04
CA HIS A 244 -16.54 14.42 5.21
C HIS A 244 -17.35 13.66 4.16
N SER A 245 -18.40 12.94 4.56
CA SER A 245 -19.28 12.22 3.62
C SER A 245 -18.48 11.19 2.79
N MET A 246 -18.58 11.23 1.46
CA MET A 246 -17.73 10.46 0.55
C MET A 246 -16.22 10.67 0.79
N GLY A 247 -15.80 11.83 1.31
CA GLY A 247 -14.42 12.06 1.73
C GLY A 247 -13.96 11.08 2.83
N GLY A 248 -14.88 10.54 3.63
CA GLY A 248 -14.60 9.49 4.62
C GLY A 248 -14.32 8.11 4.01
N ILE A 249 -14.63 7.90 2.73
CA ILE A 249 -14.19 6.75 1.93
C ILE A 249 -12.81 7.02 1.34
N THR A 250 -12.60 8.23 0.82
CA THR A 250 -11.31 8.67 0.26
C THR A 250 -10.20 8.68 1.30
N ALA A 251 -10.48 9.08 2.54
CA ALA A 251 -9.48 9.18 3.61
C ALA A 251 -8.76 7.84 3.89
N PRO A 252 -9.45 6.72 4.20
CA PRO A 252 -8.81 5.41 4.34
C PRO A 252 -7.99 4.98 3.13
N ILE A 253 -8.48 5.20 1.91
CA ILE A 253 -7.81 4.78 0.67
C ILE A 253 -6.50 5.56 0.46
N LEU A 254 -6.49 6.86 0.74
CA LEU A 254 -5.24 7.64 0.74
C LEU A 254 -4.33 7.24 1.90
N ALA A 255 -4.90 6.92 3.06
CA ALA A 255 -4.15 6.58 4.26
C ALA A 255 -3.38 5.26 4.12
N GLU A 256 -3.94 4.27 3.43
CA GLU A 256 -3.24 3.05 3.02
C GLU A 256 -1.89 3.39 2.34
N LYS A 257 -1.89 4.36 1.42
CA LYS A 257 -0.71 4.75 0.64
C LYS A 257 0.25 5.65 1.42
N PHE A 258 -0.27 6.65 2.12
CA PHE A 258 0.56 7.75 2.65
C PHE A 258 0.80 7.71 4.15
N GLN A 259 0.09 6.84 4.88
CA GLN A 259 0.23 6.65 6.33
C GLN A 259 0.23 7.98 7.12
N PRO A 260 -0.79 8.87 6.93
CA PRO A 260 -0.92 10.11 7.70
C PRO A 260 -1.00 9.81 9.21
N ARG A 261 -0.69 10.80 10.04
CA ARG A 261 -0.62 10.67 11.50
C ARG A 261 -1.91 10.17 12.14
N GLY A 262 -3.05 10.52 11.54
CA GLY A 262 -4.36 10.01 11.88
C GLY A 262 -5.36 10.32 10.78
N ILE A 263 -6.47 9.57 10.74
CA ILE A 263 -7.62 9.91 9.91
C ILE A 263 -8.87 10.12 10.75
N VAL A 264 -9.68 11.07 10.31
CA VAL A 264 -11.01 11.36 10.86
C VAL A 264 -12.02 11.18 9.75
N VAL A 265 -13.04 10.37 9.99
CA VAL A 265 -14.16 10.17 9.06
C VAL A 265 -15.45 10.64 9.72
N TYR A 266 -16.22 11.48 9.02
CA TYR A 266 -17.50 12.00 9.49
C TYR A 266 -18.60 11.65 8.50
N GLY A 267 -19.68 11.04 8.99
CA GLY A 267 -20.86 10.73 8.17
C GLY A 267 -20.52 9.88 6.94
N THR A 268 -19.85 8.75 7.12
CA THR A 268 -19.31 7.92 6.03
C THR A 268 -19.93 6.51 6.00
N GLY A 269 -19.67 5.76 4.93
CA GLY A 269 -20.02 4.34 4.80
C GLY A 269 -18.79 3.43 4.88
N PHE A 270 -18.95 2.21 5.38
CA PHE A 270 -17.88 1.21 5.49
C PHE A 270 -18.09 0.03 4.54
N LYS A 271 -19.34 -0.37 4.31
CA LYS A 271 -19.73 -1.42 3.37
C LYS A 271 -19.57 -1.02 1.89
N PRO A 272 -19.61 -1.98 0.94
CA PRO A 272 -19.66 -1.69 -0.48
C PRO A 272 -20.79 -0.71 -0.82
N TRP A 273 -20.53 0.19 -1.77
CA TRP A 273 -21.41 1.31 -2.05
C TRP A 273 -22.83 0.90 -2.46
N LEU A 274 -23.00 -0.21 -3.19
CA LEU A 274 -24.33 -0.75 -3.50
C LEU A 274 -25.11 -1.12 -2.24
N GLU A 275 -24.47 -1.77 -1.27
CA GLU A 275 -25.13 -2.16 -0.02
C GLU A 275 -25.56 -0.92 0.76
N TYR A 276 -24.69 0.09 0.82
CA TYR A 276 -25.02 1.38 1.41
C TYR A 276 -26.22 2.06 0.72
N LEU A 277 -26.32 2.00 -0.60
CA LEU A 277 -27.45 2.57 -1.36
C LEU A 277 -28.76 1.80 -1.10
N CYS A 278 -28.70 0.48 -1.00
CA CYS A 278 -29.84 -0.34 -0.61
C CYS A 278 -30.34 0.02 0.79
N ASP A 279 -29.43 0.19 1.75
CA ASP A 279 -29.77 0.63 3.10
C ASP A 279 -30.32 2.05 3.11
N ALA A 280 -29.74 2.97 2.33
CA ALA A 280 -30.25 4.32 2.18
C ALA A 280 -31.69 4.34 1.64
N TYR A 281 -31.98 3.50 0.65
CA TYR A 281 -33.34 3.37 0.11
C TYR A 281 -34.33 2.90 1.17
N LEU A 282 -33.96 1.92 2.00
CA LEU A 282 -34.86 1.42 3.06
C LEU A 282 -34.98 2.39 4.22
N ILE A 283 -33.86 2.83 4.79
CA ILE A 283 -33.80 3.61 6.03
C ILE A 283 -34.31 5.03 5.79
N GLN A 284 -33.78 5.72 4.77
CA GLN A 284 -34.10 7.13 4.57
C GLN A 284 -35.55 7.34 4.12
N LEU A 285 -36.10 6.42 3.32
CA LEU A 285 -37.51 6.49 2.90
C LEU A 285 -38.46 6.10 4.03
N GLN A 286 -38.09 5.14 4.89
CA GLN A 286 -38.87 4.85 6.10
C GLN A 286 -38.98 6.08 7.01
N TRP A 287 -37.88 6.84 7.17
CA TRP A 287 -37.92 8.12 7.89
C TRP A 287 -38.83 9.17 7.24
N ARG A 288 -39.13 9.05 5.93
CA ARG A 288 -40.10 9.87 5.21
C ARG A 288 -41.53 9.32 5.26
N GLY A 289 -41.76 8.24 6.01
CA GLY A 289 -43.09 7.64 6.20
C GLY A 289 -43.49 6.60 5.16
N GLU A 290 -42.57 6.17 4.30
CA GLU A 290 -42.82 5.09 3.33
C GLU A 290 -42.94 3.72 4.02
N ASP A 291 -43.78 2.84 3.48
CA ASP A 291 -44.01 1.51 4.05
C ASP A 291 -42.81 0.56 3.81
N LEU A 292 -42.24 0.01 4.89
CA LEU A 292 -41.06 -0.85 4.81
C LEU A 292 -41.34 -2.15 4.02
N GLY A 293 -42.56 -2.69 4.09
CA GLY A 293 -42.94 -3.89 3.34
C GLY A 293 -42.90 -3.66 1.84
N ALA A 294 -43.50 -2.55 1.39
CA ALA A 294 -43.48 -2.09 0.01
C ALA A 294 -42.06 -1.78 -0.47
N LEU A 295 -41.26 -1.07 0.32
CA LEU A 295 -39.86 -0.76 -0.01
C LEU A 295 -39.04 -2.03 -0.20
N ARG A 296 -39.19 -3.03 0.68
CA ARG A 296 -38.51 -4.33 0.53
C ARG A 296 -38.95 -5.07 -0.73
N ALA A 297 -40.25 -5.09 -1.02
CA ALA A 297 -40.76 -5.71 -2.24
C ALA A 297 -40.20 -5.04 -3.51
N SER A 298 -40.13 -3.70 -3.54
CA SER A 298 -39.49 -2.93 -4.61
C SER A 298 -38.00 -3.25 -4.74
N LEU A 299 -37.28 -3.27 -3.60
CA LEU A 299 -35.85 -3.53 -3.60
C LEU A 299 -35.52 -4.94 -4.12
N GLU A 300 -36.30 -5.97 -3.77
CA GLU A 300 -36.13 -7.32 -4.33
C GLU A 300 -36.26 -7.33 -5.86
N MET A 301 -37.19 -6.55 -6.42
CA MET A 301 -37.32 -6.40 -7.88
C MET A 301 -36.14 -5.64 -8.50
N PHE A 302 -35.55 -4.68 -7.78
CA PHE A 302 -34.44 -3.85 -8.27
C PHE A 302 -33.09 -4.57 -8.23
N LYS A 303 -32.87 -5.46 -7.24
CA LYS A 303 -31.57 -6.13 -7.00
C LYS A 303 -30.90 -6.72 -8.24
N PRO A 304 -31.58 -7.47 -9.14
CA PRO A 304 -30.92 -8.04 -10.32
C PRO A 304 -30.30 -6.96 -11.24
N TYR A 305 -31.00 -5.84 -11.43
CA TYR A 305 -30.55 -4.73 -12.27
C TYR A 305 -29.40 -3.95 -11.62
N LEU A 306 -29.46 -3.76 -10.29
CA LEU A 306 -28.37 -3.16 -9.54
C LEU A 306 -27.12 -4.04 -9.61
N TYR A 307 -27.28 -5.36 -9.45
CA TYR A 307 -26.16 -6.30 -9.57
C TYR A 307 -25.55 -6.30 -10.97
N ASP A 308 -26.38 -6.28 -12.01
CA ASP A 308 -25.92 -6.16 -13.40
C ASP A 308 -25.08 -4.88 -13.61
N TYR A 309 -25.49 -3.75 -13.03
CA TYR A 309 -24.77 -2.48 -13.14
C TYR A 309 -23.44 -2.47 -12.35
N PHE A 310 -23.49 -2.85 -11.07
CA PHE A 310 -22.36 -2.71 -10.15
C PHE A 310 -21.33 -3.84 -10.24
N TYR A 311 -21.73 -5.05 -10.64
CA TYR A 311 -20.87 -6.24 -10.60
C TYR A 311 -20.71 -6.97 -11.94
N LYS A 312 -21.60 -6.77 -12.92
CA LYS A 312 -21.47 -7.41 -14.26
C LYS A 312 -21.14 -6.43 -15.39
N ASP A 313 -20.81 -5.19 -15.04
CA ASP A 313 -20.46 -4.13 -15.99
C ASP A 313 -21.50 -3.83 -17.08
N LYS A 314 -22.77 -4.21 -16.89
CA LYS A 314 -23.82 -3.96 -17.88
C LYS A 314 -24.05 -2.44 -18.04
N PRO A 315 -24.08 -1.90 -19.28
CA PRO A 315 -24.29 -0.47 -19.50
C PRO A 315 -25.64 0.00 -18.95
N ILE A 316 -25.66 1.15 -18.26
CA ILE A 316 -26.89 1.70 -17.65
C ILE A 316 -28.00 1.95 -18.68
N ASP A 317 -27.65 2.38 -19.90
CA ASP A 317 -28.59 2.60 -21.00
C ASP A 317 -29.23 1.29 -21.49
N GLU A 318 -28.56 0.14 -21.31
CA GLU A 318 -29.13 -1.17 -21.64
C GLU A 318 -30.10 -1.64 -20.55
N ILE A 319 -29.72 -1.46 -19.27
CA ILE A 319 -30.57 -1.75 -18.11
C ILE A 319 -31.87 -0.93 -18.19
N CYS A 320 -31.76 0.35 -18.55
CA CYS A 320 -32.90 1.26 -18.65
C CYS A 320 -33.85 0.98 -19.82
N LYS A 321 -33.56 0.02 -20.72
CA LYS A 321 -34.53 -0.45 -21.73
C LYS A 321 -35.66 -1.25 -21.10
N GLU A 322 -35.41 -1.89 -19.96
CA GLU A 322 -36.43 -2.59 -19.20
C GLU A 322 -37.10 -1.64 -18.20
N PRO A 323 -38.46 -1.62 -18.12
CA PRO A 323 -39.16 -0.70 -17.23
C PRO A 323 -38.73 -0.77 -15.76
N ILE A 324 -38.55 -1.99 -15.22
CA ILE A 324 -38.10 -2.19 -13.83
C ILE A 324 -36.64 -1.77 -13.67
N GLY A 325 -35.79 -2.02 -14.67
CA GLY A 325 -34.40 -1.58 -14.67
C GLY A 325 -34.27 -0.06 -14.66
N LEU A 326 -35.09 0.65 -15.45
CA LEU A 326 -35.17 2.12 -15.41
C LEU A 326 -35.62 2.62 -14.03
N MET A 327 -36.67 2.03 -13.47
CA MET A 327 -37.13 2.38 -12.11
C MET A 327 -36.04 2.14 -11.06
N ALA A 328 -35.32 1.02 -11.12
CA ALA A 328 -34.22 0.74 -10.20
C ALA A 328 -33.13 1.82 -10.25
N MET A 329 -32.72 2.25 -11.44
CA MET A 329 -31.73 3.33 -11.59
C MET A 329 -32.26 4.69 -11.13
N GLN A 330 -33.55 4.97 -11.35
CA GLN A 330 -34.20 6.21 -10.93
C GLN A 330 -34.36 6.28 -9.40
N GLU A 331 -34.81 5.20 -8.77
CA GLU A 331 -35.08 5.16 -7.33
C GLU A 331 -33.81 5.07 -6.49
N ILE A 332 -32.84 4.25 -6.91
CA ILE A 332 -31.62 3.99 -6.12
C ILE A 332 -30.52 5.02 -6.40
N LEU A 333 -30.33 5.41 -7.66
CA LEU A 333 -29.28 6.38 -8.04
C LEU A 333 -29.84 7.78 -8.30
N GLY A 334 -31.15 7.98 -8.38
CA GLY A 334 -31.69 9.24 -8.88
C GLY A 334 -31.32 9.50 -10.34
N TYR A 335 -31.09 8.46 -11.13
CA TYR A 335 -30.62 8.58 -12.51
C TYR A 335 -31.68 9.23 -13.42
N ASN A 336 -31.30 10.29 -14.11
CA ASN A 336 -32.15 10.91 -15.12
C ASN A 336 -31.64 10.56 -16.54
N PRO A 337 -32.37 9.76 -17.33
CA PRO A 337 -31.93 9.29 -18.64
C PRO A 337 -31.78 10.41 -19.68
N ALA A 338 -32.46 11.55 -19.50
CA ALA A 338 -32.33 12.68 -20.41
C ALA A 338 -31.01 13.46 -20.20
N THR A 339 -30.53 13.53 -18.96
CA THR A 339 -29.30 14.25 -18.60
C THR A 339 -28.09 13.34 -18.41
N LYS A 340 -28.32 12.04 -18.25
CA LYS A 340 -27.34 11.01 -17.86
C LYS A 340 -26.63 11.29 -16.52
N ILE A 341 -27.30 12.02 -15.63
CA ILE A 341 -26.78 12.45 -14.32
C ILE A 341 -27.70 11.91 -13.21
N THR A 342 -27.13 11.72 -12.03
CA THR A 342 -27.81 11.25 -10.80
C THR A 342 -28.27 12.39 -9.88
N SER A 343 -29.04 12.09 -8.84
CA SER A 343 -29.64 13.08 -7.91
C SER A 343 -28.62 14.02 -7.25
N SER A 344 -27.37 13.57 -7.04
CA SER A 344 -26.29 14.38 -6.46
C SER A 344 -25.48 15.19 -7.49
N SER A 345 -26.00 15.34 -8.72
CA SER A 345 -25.29 15.97 -9.84
C SER A 345 -23.97 15.27 -10.18
N ARG A 346 -23.98 13.93 -10.15
CA ARG A 346 -22.81 13.09 -10.42
C ARG A 346 -23.07 12.10 -11.54
N SER A 347 -22.00 11.72 -12.24
CA SER A 347 -22.01 10.60 -13.18
C SER A 347 -22.37 9.30 -12.44
N PRO A 348 -23.22 8.43 -13.01
CA PRO A 348 -23.49 7.12 -12.40
C PRO A 348 -22.19 6.30 -12.23
N LEU A 349 -21.18 6.55 -13.07
CA LEU A 349 -19.85 5.94 -12.96
C LEU A 349 -19.17 6.22 -11.61
N THR A 350 -19.41 7.39 -10.99
CA THR A 350 -18.86 7.70 -9.66
C THR A 350 -19.23 6.62 -8.64
N TYR A 351 -20.51 6.20 -8.60
CA TYR A 351 -20.98 5.21 -7.62
C TYR A 351 -20.48 3.81 -7.94
N LYS A 352 -20.45 3.47 -9.24
CA LYS A 352 -19.92 2.19 -9.70
C LYS A 352 -18.46 2.01 -9.28
N GLU A 353 -17.65 3.03 -9.44
CA GLU A 353 -16.23 3.02 -9.05
C GLU A 353 -16.06 3.08 -7.52
N LEU A 354 -16.89 3.84 -6.79
CA LEU A 354 -16.92 3.77 -5.32
C LEU A 354 -17.15 2.33 -4.81
N ASN A 355 -18.02 1.57 -5.46
CA ASN A 355 -18.31 0.18 -5.09
C ASN A 355 -17.12 -0.78 -5.27
N GLN A 356 -16.12 -0.40 -6.07
CA GLN A 356 -14.94 -1.24 -6.34
C GLN A 356 -13.86 -1.12 -5.27
N HIS A 357 -14.00 -0.19 -4.33
CA HIS A 357 -13.02 0.02 -3.26
C HIS A 357 -13.34 -0.77 -2.00
N ASN A 358 -12.37 -1.55 -1.53
CA ASN A 358 -12.46 -2.30 -0.29
C ASN A 358 -11.87 -1.50 0.88
N LEU A 359 -12.73 -0.82 1.62
CA LEU A 359 -12.33 0.00 2.78
C LEU A 359 -11.73 -0.81 3.91
N ALA A 360 -12.19 -2.05 4.12
CA ALA A 360 -11.61 -2.92 5.14
C ALA A 360 -10.13 -3.23 4.81
N LYS A 361 -9.82 -3.54 3.54
CA LYS A 361 -8.43 -3.74 3.08
C LYS A 361 -7.59 -2.47 3.23
N ALA A 362 -8.12 -1.32 2.85
CA ALA A 362 -7.39 -0.05 3.02
C ALA A 362 -7.07 0.21 4.49
N LEU A 363 -8.03 -0.03 5.38
CA LEU A 363 -7.85 0.11 6.83
C LEU A 363 -6.94 -0.96 7.42
N SER A 364 -6.91 -2.20 6.93
CA SER A 364 -5.95 -3.20 7.45
C SER A 364 -4.51 -2.78 7.18
N ASN A 365 -4.26 -2.13 6.06
CA ASN A 365 -2.94 -1.68 5.63
C ASN A 365 -2.52 -0.34 6.25
N TYR A 366 -3.45 0.39 6.90
CA TYR A 366 -3.17 1.66 7.56
C TYR A 366 -2.84 1.48 9.04
N GLN A 367 -1.69 1.95 9.53
CA GLN A 367 -1.20 1.59 10.88
C GLN A 367 -1.55 2.59 11.99
N ASN A 368 -1.96 3.81 11.67
CA ASN A 368 -2.15 4.87 12.68
C ASN A 368 -3.61 4.99 13.14
N ASP A 369 -3.87 6.00 13.99
CA ASP A 369 -5.15 6.19 14.66
C ASP A 369 -6.30 6.60 13.71
N VAL A 370 -7.49 6.07 13.98
CA VAL A 370 -8.72 6.31 13.22
C VAL A 370 -9.81 6.81 14.15
N LEU A 371 -10.42 7.96 13.84
CA LEU A 371 -11.61 8.47 14.48
C LEU A 371 -12.80 8.40 13.53
N ALA A 372 -13.86 7.68 13.90
CA ALA A 372 -15.12 7.67 13.19
C ALA A 372 -16.20 8.43 13.98
N ILE A 373 -16.80 9.43 13.33
CA ILE A 373 -17.83 10.29 13.91
C ILE A 373 -19.14 10.11 13.14
N TYR A 374 -20.18 9.72 13.87
CA TYR A 374 -21.56 9.71 13.37
C TYR A 374 -22.35 10.83 14.06
N GLY A 375 -22.99 11.71 13.29
CA GLY A 375 -23.95 12.67 13.83
C GLY A 375 -25.26 11.98 14.18
N GLU A 376 -25.79 12.17 15.38
CA GLU A 376 -27.03 11.54 15.85
C GLU A 376 -28.23 11.77 14.90
N CYS A 377 -28.22 12.88 14.16
CA CYS A 377 -29.25 13.26 13.18
C CYS A 377 -28.70 13.24 11.74
N ASP A 378 -27.64 12.48 11.48
CA ASP A 378 -27.05 12.29 10.16
C ASP A 378 -27.82 11.21 9.39
N ILE A 379 -28.91 11.61 8.74
CA ILE A 379 -29.70 10.71 7.90
C ILE A 379 -28.97 10.29 6.63
N ALA A 380 -28.02 11.12 6.16
CA ALA A 380 -27.30 10.84 4.92
C ALA A 380 -26.40 9.63 5.10
N ALA A 381 -25.77 9.47 6.26
CA ALA A 381 -25.01 8.27 6.63
C ALA A 381 -25.87 7.09 7.11
N ASN A 382 -27.20 7.16 6.94
CA ASN A 382 -28.21 6.18 7.37
C ASN A 382 -28.33 6.02 8.90
N ASN A 383 -27.30 5.45 9.55
CA ASN A 383 -27.24 5.16 10.98
C ASN A 383 -25.77 5.01 11.44
N ALA A 384 -25.54 4.69 12.72
CA ALA A 384 -24.20 4.57 13.28
C ALA A 384 -23.46 3.25 12.94
N ASP A 385 -24.11 2.29 12.26
CA ASP A 385 -23.60 0.92 12.15
C ASP A 385 -22.29 0.86 11.36
N ASP A 386 -22.18 1.60 10.26
CA ASP A 386 -20.97 1.63 9.43
C ASP A 386 -19.77 2.17 10.22
N HIS A 387 -19.94 3.25 10.98
CA HIS A 387 -18.87 3.81 11.83
C HIS A 387 -18.46 2.87 12.95
N ILE A 388 -19.43 2.24 13.61
CA ILE A 388 -19.16 1.28 14.68
C ILE A 388 -18.41 0.06 14.11
N ASN A 389 -18.85 -0.49 12.98
CA ASN A 389 -18.23 -1.65 12.36
C ASN A 389 -16.84 -1.33 11.80
N LEU A 390 -16.64 -0.13 11.24
CA LEU A 390 -15.34 0.37 10.84
C LEU A 390 -14.37 0.37 12.02
N ILE A 391 -14.76 0.93 13.16
CA ILE A 391 -13.89 0.99 14.34
C ILE A 391 -13.67 -0.37 14.98
N LYS A 392 -14.70 -1.24 15.01
CA LYS A 392 -14.52 -2.65 15.42
C LYS A 392 -13.50 -3.36 14.54
N TYR A 393 -13.53 -3.13 13.23
CA TYR A 393 -12.56 -3.70 12.30
C TYR A 393 -11.15 -3.16 12.54
N VAL A 394 -10.99 -1.84 12.69
CA VAL A 394 -9.69 -1.23 13.00
C VAL A 394 -9.12 -1.82 14.29
N ASN A 395 -9.93 -1.92 15.34
CA ASN A 395 -9.49 -2.44 16.64
C ASN A 395 -9.26 -3.96 16.66
N SER A 396 -9.89 -4.73 15.76
CA SER A 396 -9.59 -6.17 15.61
C SER A 396 -8.25 -6.43 14.92
N LYS A 397 -7.76 -5.47 14.14
CA LYS A 397 -6.41 -5.51 13.54
C LYS A 397 -5.37 -4.89 14.45
N ARG A 398 -5.72 -3.81 15.17
CA ARG A 398 -4.82 -3.05 16.05
C ARG A 398 -5.59 -2.53 17.26
N SER A 399 -5.50 -3.25 18.36
CA SER A 399 -6.20 -2.91 19.60
C SER A 399 -5.86 -1.49 20.07
N GLY A 400 -6.87 -0.62 20.19
CA GLY A 400 -6.74 0.73 20.74
C GLY A 400 -6.48 1.85 19.73
N ASN A 401 -6.37 1.56 18.44
CA ASN A 401 -6.14 2.58 17.39
C ASN A 401 -7.43 3.15 16.79
N GLY A 402 -8.59 2.55 17.06
CA GLY A 402 -9.89 3.01 16.58
C GLY A 402 -10.72 3.68 17.68
N THR A 403 -11.21 4.89 17.43
CA THR A 403 -12.14 5.63 18.30
C THR A 403 -13.46 5.88 17.56
N PHE A 404 -14.58 5.53 18.18
CA PHE A 404 -15.91 5.89 17.70
C PHE A 404 -16.49 7.00 18.57
N TRP A 405 -17.14 7.99 17.95
CA TRP A 405 -17.89 9.02 18.66
C TRP A 405 -19.25 9.28 18.02
N LEU A 406 -20.31 9.17 18.84
CA LEU A 406 -21.65 9.62 18.49
C LEU A 406 -21.76 11.11 18.83
N ALA A 407 -21.79 11.98 17.82
CA ALA A 407 -21.95 13.41 17.99
C ALA A 407 -23.44 13.72 18.26
N PRO A 408 -23.81 14.05 19.53
CA PRO A 408 -25.21 14.24 19.88
C PRO A 408 -25.79 15.42 19.10
N LYS A 409 -27.07 15.32 18.75
CA LYS A 409 -27.84 16.43 18.17
C LYS A 409 -27.23 17.00 16.89
N THR A 410 -26.51 16.20 16.11
CA THR A 410 -25.73 16.72 14.98
C THR A 410 -26.16 16.10 13.66
N THR A 411 -26.38 16.93 12.64
CA THR A 411 -26.73 16.53 11.27
C THR A 411 -25.51 16.21 10.40
N HIS A 412 -25.74 15.75 9.17
CA HIS A 412 -24.67 15.54 8.18
C HIS A 412 -23.87 16.82 7.86
N GLY A 413 -24.51 17.99 7.93
CA GLY A 413 -23.92 19.30 7.65
C GLY A 413 -23.27 19.98 8.85
N PHE A 414 -23.06 19.25 9.97
CA PHE A 414 -22.53 19.78 11.23
C PHE A 414 -23.47 20.76 11.95
N GLU A 415 -24.77 20.72 11.69
CA GLU A 415 -25.75 21.56 12.39
C GLU A 415 -26.23 20.92 13.70
N GLU A 416 -26.46 21.73 14.72
CA GLU A 416 -27.09 21.31 15.98
C GLU A 416 -28.61 21.30 15.85
N ILE A 417 -29.24 20.16 16.11
CA ILE A 417 -30.68 19.92 16.02
C ILE A 417 -31.18 18.95 17.10
N GLY A 418 -32.44 19.06 17.53
CA GLY A 418 -32.95 18.30 18.68
C GLY A 418 -32.93 16.78 18.50
N THR A 419 -33.69 16.24 17.55
CA THR A 419 -33.77 14.79 17.27
C THR A 419 -33.89 14.52 15.77
N MET A 420 -33.75 13.25 15.36
CA MET A 420 -33.97 12.84 13.98
C MET A 420 -35.42 13.11 13.53
N GLU A 421 -36.42 12.90 14.38
CA GLU A 421 -37.82 13.23 14.08
C GLU A 421 -38.02 14.73 13.84
N GLU A 422 -37.34 15.59 14.62
CA GLU A 422 -37.36 17.03 14.38
C GLU A 422 -36.72 17.35 13.02
N PHE A 423 -35.57 16.76 12.72
CA PHE A 423 -34.88 16.94 11.45
C PHE A 423 -35.74 16.51 10.25
N MET A 424 -36.46 15.39 10.37
CA MET A 424 -37.36 14.90 9.31
C MET A 424 -38.54 15.84 9.08
N LYS A 425 -39.14 16.41 10.14
CA LYS A 425 -40.20 17.44 10.00
C LYS A 425 -39.71 18.69 9.27
N TRP A 426 -38.44 19.05 9.45
CA TRP A 426 -37.85 20.18 8.72
C TRP A 426 -37.73 19.91 7.21
N GLN A 427 -37.71 18.64 6.78
CA GLN A 427 -37.66 18.30 5.34
C GLN A 427 -38.96 18.65 4.61
N ASP A 428 -40.09 18.78 5.32
CA ASP A 428 -41.36 19.24 4.74
C ASP A 428 -41.34 20.73 4.38
N ASN A 429 -40.41 21.50 4.95
CA ASN A 429 -40.21 22.93 4.64
C ASN A 429 -38.72 23.28 4.51
N PRO A 430 -38.07 22.91 3.38
CA PRO A 430 -36.64 23.10 3.19
C PRO A 430 -36.19 24.55 3.27
N GLN A 431 -37.04 25.50 2.86
CA GLN A 431 -36.71 26.92 2.90
C GLN A 431 -36.63 27.44 4.35
N ALA A 432 -37.56 27.03 5.21
CA ALA A 432 -37.52 27.38 6.63
C ALA A 432 -36.36 26.66 7.35
N TYR A 433 -36.07 25.41 6.98
CA TYR A 433 -34.91 24.68 7.48
C TYR A 433 -33.60 25.40 7.18
N GLN A 434 -33.40 25.91 5.95
CA GLN A 434 -32.18 26.66 5.61
C GLN A 434 -31.97 27.87 6.52
N GLN A 435 -33.03 28.60 6.87
CA GLN A 435 -32.96 29.75 7.79
C GLN A 435 -32.64 29.31 9.22
N TYR A 436 -33.24 28.21 9.68
CA TYR A 436 -32.97 27.60 10.99
C TYR A 436 -31.52 27.12 11.11
N ALA A 437 -31.04 26.36 10.12
CA ALA A 437 -29.72 25.75 10.07
C ALA A 437 -28.59 26.78 9.95
N ALA A 438 -28.85 27.93 9.29
CA ALA A 438 -27.84 28.96 9.01
C ALA A 438 -27.02 29.37 10.25
N THR A 439 -27.64 29.46 11.43
CA THR A 439 -26.99 29.94 12.66
C THR A 439 -26.62 28.84 13.66
N ARG A 440 -26.85 27.57 13.32
CA ARG A 440 -26.75 26.44 14.26
C ARG A 440 -25.60 25.49 13.96
N PHE A 441 -24.43 26.02 13.62
CA PHE A 441 -23.24 25.16 13.53
C PHE A 441 -22.90 24.56 14.89
N ASN A 442 -22.58 23.26 14.94
CA ASN A 442 -22.17 22.56 16.15
C ASN A 442 -20.63 22.55 16.27
N PRO A 443 -20.01 23.47 17.04
CA PRO A 443 -18.57 23.52 17.20
C PRO A 443 -18.00 22.30 17.95
N LYS A 444 -18.82 21.56 18.71
CA LYS A 444 -18.38 20.44 19.54
C LYS A 444 -17.79 19.30 18.72
N VAL A 445 -18.21 19.15 17.47
CA VAL A 445 -17.60 18.17 16.55
C VAL A 445 -16.12 18.46 16.38
N PHE A 446 -15.76 19.74 16.25
CA PHE A 446 -14.37 20.16 16.04
C PHE A 446 -13.61 20.34 17.35
N ASP A 447 -14.28 20.60 18.47
CA ASP A 447 -13.68 20.42 19.81
C ASP A 447 -13.17 19.00 19.98
N TYR A 448 -14.06 18.02 19.85
CA TYR A 448 -13.72 16.60 20.01
C TYR A 448 -12.67 16.15 19.00
N THR A 449 -12.84 16.50 17.72
CA THR A 449 -11.90 16.13 16.66
C THR A 449 -10.51 16.68 16.93
N CYS A 450 -10.39 17.97 17.27
CA CYS A 450 -9.08 18.59 17.48
C CYS A 450 -8.43 18.12 18.78
N ASP A 451 -9.20 17.85 19.82
CA ASP A 451 -8.66 17.29 21.07
C ASP A 451 -8.17 15.87 20.86
N TRP A 452 -8.91 15.04 20.12
CA TRP A 452 -8.44 13.72 19.69
C TRP A 452 -7.15 13.81 18.86
N MET A 453 -7.07 14.72 17.87
CA MET A 453 -5.84 14.88 17.08
C MET A 453 -4.66 15.33 17.96
N LYS A 454 -4.88 16.21 18.95
CA LYS A 454 -3.84 16.58 19.93
C LYS A 454 -3.39 15.38 20.75
N ASP A 455 -4.31 14.50 21.16
CA ASP A 455 -3.95 13.29 21.89
C ASP A 455 -3.17 12.31 21.02
N VAL A 456 -3.53 12.16 19.74
CA VAL A 456 -2.72 11.39 18.77
C VAL A 456 -1.32 11.98 18.62
N LEU A 457 -1.17 13.31 18.62
CA LEU A 457 0.16 13.95 18.61
C LEU A 457 0.98 13.72 19.89
N LYS A 458 0.32 13.55 21.05
CA LYS A 458 0.98 13.24 22.33
C LYS A 458 1.44 11.79 22.43
N LYS A 459 0.72 10.85 21.79
CA LYS A 459 1.23 9.49 21.63
C LYS A 459 2.59 9.63 20.96
N MET A 460 3.65 9.04 21.54
CA MET A 460 4.92 8.90 20.83
C MET A 460 4.58 8.42 19.41
N PRO A 461 5.14 9.01 18.34
CA PRO A 461 4.96 8.42 17.03
C PRO A 461 5.29 6.94 17.21
N ASN A 462 4.39 6.03 16.83
CA ASN A 462 4.85 4.70 16.50
C ASN A 462 5.96 4.99 15.51
N LYS A 463 7.23 4.86 15.96
CA LYS A 463 8.36 4.92 15.05
C LYS A 463 7.90 3.97 13.96
N ARG A 464 7.78 4.46 12.72
CA ARG A 464 7.90 3.55 11.59
C ARG A 464 9.17 2.78 11.94
N LYS A 465 9.04 1.54 12.39
CA LYS A 465 10.09 0.59 12.09
C LYS A 465 9.98 0.52 10.57
N GLU A 466 10.78 1.35 9.91
CA GLU A 466 11.06 1.05 8.51
C GLU A 466 11.45 -0.43 8.51
N PRO A 467 10.93 -1.22 7.56
CA PRO A 467 11.31 -2.62 7.50
C PRO A 467 12.84 -2.70 7.46
N LEU A 468 13.41 -3.70 8.12
CA LEU A 468 14.85 -3.90 8.13
C LEU A 468 15.38 -4.13 6.71
N PHE A 469 14.53 -4.58 5.78
CA PHE A 469 14.90 -4.81 4.38
C PHE A 469 14.04 -4.01 3.40
N ARG A 470 14.61 -3.75 2.22
CA ARG A 470 13.91 -3.26 1.04
C ARG A 470 14.04 -4.27 -0.09
N GLU A 471 12.99 -4.43 -0.89
CA GLU A 471 13.05 -5.22 -2.11
C GLU A 471 13.94 -4.52 -3.15
N ALA A 472 14.79 -5.30 -3.81
CA ALA A 472 15.69 -4.87 -4.86
C ALA A 472 15.75 -5.88 -6.02
N SER A 473 14.71 -6.72 -6.19
CA SER A 473 14.65 -7.74 -7.26
C SER A 473 14.75 -7.17 -8.67
N GLU A 474 14.51 -5.86 -8.86
CA GLU A 474 14.79 -5.19 -10.13
C GLU A 474 16.27 -5.23 -10.55
N ASN A 475 17.17 -5.46 -9.59
CA ASN A 475 18.61 -5.59 -9.82
C ASN A 475 19.04 -6.96 -10.37
N LEU A 476 18.09 -7.90 -10.51
CA LEU A 476 18.30 -9.23 -11.09
C LEU A 476 17.87 -9.24 -12.56
N MET A 477 18.56 -9.99 -13.42
CA MET A 477 18.19 -10.15 -14.84
C MET A 477 17.14 -11.26 -15.03
N ASP A 478 16.21 -11.04 -15.98
CA ASP A 478 15.11 -11.97 -16.27
C ASP A 478 15.56 -13.33 -16.81
N ASN A 479 16.76 -13.42 -17.38
CA ASN A 479 17.24 -14.58 -18.12
C ASN A 479 18.16 -15.49 -17.29
N GLY A 480 18.12 -15.42 -15.96
CA GLY A 480 18.94 -16.27 -15.07
C GLY A 480 18.45 -16.32 -13.62
N ALA A 481 17.74 -15.28 -13.16
CA ALA A 481 17.12 -15.24 -11.84
C ALA A 481 15.60 -15.46 -11.93
N LYS A 482 15.18 -16.34 -12.84
CA LYS A 482 13.77 -16.63 -13.13
C LYS A 482 13.66 -18.03 -13.73
N GLY A 483 13.07 -18.95 -12.98
CA GLY A 483 12.78 -20.30 -13.42
C GLY A 483 13.61 -21.37 -12.73
N ALA A 484 12.91 -22.42 -12.28
CA ALA A 484 13.37 -23.74 -11.79
C ALA A 484 14.70 -23.81 -11.01
N SER A 485 15.04 -22.80 -10.22
CA SER A 485 16.24 -22.87 -9.37
C SER A 485 15.95 -23.65 -8.09
N MET A 486 16.76 -24.67 -7.84
CA MET A 486 16.60 -25.60 -6.72
C MET A 486 17.48 -25.24 -5.53
N ASP A 487 18.71 -24.80 -5.78
CA ASP A 487 19.66 -24.36 -4.75
C ASP A 487 20.43 -23.10 -5.18
N VAL A 488 20.97 -22.39 -4.19
CA VAL A 488 21.74 -21.15 -4.38
C VAL A 488 22.97 -21.09 -3.48
N LYS A 489 24.10 -20.65 -4.03
CA LYS A 489 25.33 -20.31 -3.28
C LYS A 489 25.78 -18.88 -3.56
N ALA A 490 26.18 -18.16 -2.51
CA ALA A 490 26.86 -16.87 -2.62
C ALA A 490 28.37 -17.03 -2.41
N ILE A 491 29.16 -16.69 -3.41
CA ILE A 491 30.62 -16.86 -3.38
C ILE A 491 31.31 -15.94 -4.39
N ASP A 492 32.49 -15.42 -4.06
CA ASP A 492 33.35 -14.69 -5.00
C ASP A 492 33.97 -15.68 -5.99
N ILE A 493 33.33 -15.85 -7.16
CA ILE A 493 33.71 -16.91 -8.12
C ILE A 493 34.79 -16.45 -9.09
N ASP A 494 34.96 -15.12 -9.26
CA ASP A 494 35.88 -14.54 -10.22
C ASP A 494 37.06 -13.75 -9.63
N GLY A 495 37.09 -13.63 -8.30
CA GLY A 495 38.20 -13.10 -7.51
C GLY A 495 38.19 -11.58 -7.36
N ASP A 496 37.06 -10.93 -7.59
CA ASP A 496 36.91 -9.47 -7.47
C ASP A 496 36.51 -8.99 -6.06
N LYS A 497 36.21 -9.95 -5.17
CA LYS A 497 35.80 -9.81 -3.75
C LYS A 497 34.33 -9.45 -3.54
N ASP A 498 33.54 -9.36 -4.59
CA ASP A 498 32.10 -9.24 -4.49
C ASP A 498 31.49 -10.65 -4.51
N LEU A 499 30.44 -10.90 -3.70
CA LEU A 499 29.80 -12.21 -3.70
C LEU A 499 28.88 -12.35 -4.92
N ASP A 500 29.15 -13.35 -5.75
CA ASP A 500 28.37 -13.77 -6.90
C ASP A 500 27.36 -14.85 -6.52
N ILE A 501 26.43 -15.17 -7.43
CA ILE A 501 25.41 -16.18 -7.22
C ILE A 501 25.60 -17.34 -8.19
N VAL A 502 25.64 -18.56 -7.67
CA VAL A 502 25.58 -19.82 -8.44
C VAL A 502 24.25 -20.51 -8.13
N LEU A 503 23.50 -20.87 -9.17
CA LEU A 503 22.20 -21.53 -9.07
C LEU A 503 22.25 -22.92 -9.70
N ALA A 504 21.83 -23.92 -8.93
CA ALA A 504 21.48 -25.24 -9.43
C ALA A 504 20.05 -25.20 -9.99
N ASN A 505 19.85 -25.72 -11.19
CA ASN A 505 18.58 -25.59 -11.89
C ASN A 505 18.01 -26.93 -12.39
N GLU A 506 16.73 -27.15 -12.13
CA GLU A 506 15.93 -28.29 -12.59
C GLU A 506 15.54 -28.12 -14.07
N PHE A 507 15.77 -29.17 -14.87
CA PHE A 507 15.51 -29.26 -16.33
C PHE A 507 16.02 -28.10 -17.20
N GLN A 508 17.09 -27.40 -16.80
CA GLN A 508 17.72 -26.32 -17.57
C GLN A 508 19.21 -26.19 -17.25
N ALA A 509 19.91 -25.30 -17.95
CA ALA A 509 21.32 -25.05 -17.64
C ALA A 509 21.49 -24.30 -16.32
N ASN A 510 22.51 -24.69 -15.54
CA ASN A 510 22.91 -24.01 -14.32
C ASN A 510 23.34 -22.55 -14.58
N THR A 511 23.12 -21.68 -13.60
CA THR A 511 23.29 -20.23 -13.77
C THR A 511 24.38 -19.65 -12.88
N ILE A 512 25.16 -18.71 -13.43
CA ILE A 512 26.09 -17.85 -12.71
C ILE A 512 25.69 -16.39 -12.93
N LEU A 513 25.38 -15.69 -11.84
CA LEU A 513 25.10 -14.26 -11.81
C LEU A 513 26.27 -13.52 -11.15
N ILE A 514 26.92 -12.65 -11.92
CA ILE A 514 28.06 -11.85 -11.45
C ILE A 514 27.55 -10.55 -10.83
N ASN A 515 28.00 -10.28 -9.61
CA ASN A 515 27.68 -9.08 -8.86
C ASN A 515 28.68 -7.96 -9.19
N ASN A 516 28.31 -6.71 -8.93
CA ASN A 516 29.21 -5.55 -9.08
C ASN A 516 29.54 -4.87 -7.74
N GLY A 517 29.34 -5.60 -6.65
CA GLY A 517 29.56 -5.13 -5.27
C GLY A 517 28.53 -4.14 -4.78
N LYS A 518 27.39 -4.00 -5.46
CA LYS A 518 26.29 -3.11 -5.07
C LYS A 518 24.92 -3.79 -5.15
N GLY A 519 24.91 -5.12 -5.14
CA GLY A 519 23.72 -5.95 -5.27
C GLY A 519 23.06 -5.79 -6.63
N VAL A 520 23.84 -5.62 -7.70
CA VAL A 520 23.36 -5.58 -9.09
C VAL A 520 24.03 -6.67 -9.90
N PHE A 521 23.22 -7.58 -10.44
CA PHE A 521 23.67 -8.85 -10.97
C PHE A 521 23.52 -8.93 -12.49
N THR A 522 24.50 -9.55 -13.15
CA THR A 522 24.48 -9.84 -14.58
C THR A 522 24.57 -11.35 -14.80
N ASN A 523 23.71 -11.90 -15.65
CA ASN A 523 23.84 -13.31 -16.04
C ASN A 523 25.01 -13.47 -17.03
N GLU A 524 26.08 -14.16 -16.60
CA GLU A 524 27.26 -14.45 -17.43
C GLU A 524 27.43 -15.95 -17.72
N SER A 525 26.41 -16.77 -17.44
CA SER A 525 26.46 -18.24 -17.54
C SER A 525 27.02 -18.73 -18.88
N THR A 526 26.53 -18.20 -20.01
CA THR A 526 26.99 -18.61 -21.35
C THR A 526 28.47 -18.38 -21.63
N GLN A 527 29.12 -17.46 -20.91
CA GLN A 527 30.54 -17.14 -21.05
C GLN A 527 31.42 -17.92 -20.08
N ARG A 528 30.82 -18.38 -18.97
CA ARG A 528 31.52 -18.90 -17.81
C ARG A 528 31.31 -20.38 -17.60
N LEU A 529 30.16 -20.93 -17.95
CA LEU A 529 29.77 -22.31 -17.65
C LEU A 529 29.27 -23.02 -18.91
N PRO A 530 29.67 -24.28 -19.16
CA PRO A 530 29.03 -25.10 -20.19
C PRO A 530 27.51 -25.13 -20.01
N GLN A 531 26.77 -24.83 -21.08
CA GLN A 531 25.31 -24.68 -21.04
C GLN A 531 24.63 -25.99 -21.46
N VAL A 532 24.79 -27.02 -20.63
CA VAL A 532 24.11 -28.31 -20.76
C VAL A 532 22.80 -28.29 -19.97
N VAL A 533 21.84 -29.10 -20.39
CA VAL A 533 20.52 -29.17 -19.73
C VAL A 533 20.46 -30.47 -18.95
N HIS A 534 20.39 -30.34 -17.64
CA HIS A 534 20.27 -31.43 -16.68
C HIS A 534 19.23 -31.07 -15.61
N ASP A 535 19.00 -32.01 -14.71
CA ASP A 535 18.09 -31.86 -13.58
C ASP A 535 18.85 -31.59 -12.27
N SER A 536 19.49 -30.42 -12.18
CA SER A 536 20.39 -30.10 -11.07
C SER A 536 19.64 -29.67 -9.81
N GLU A 537 19.88 -30.38 -8.70
CA GLU A 537 19.17 -30.16 -7.43
C GLU A 537 19.98 -29.36 -6.40
N ASP A 538 21.28 -29.61 -6.30
CA ASP A 538 22.15 -28.98 -5.31
C ASP A 538 23.57 -28.80 -5.89
N VAL A 539 24.34 -27.86 -5.32
CA VAL A 539 25.68 -27.51 -5.78
C VAL A 539 26.66 -27.36 -4.62
N VAL A 540 27.87 -27.89 -4.80
CA VAL A 540 29.02 -27.60 -3.92
C VAL A 540 30.10 -26.85 -4.68
N VAL A 541 30.74 -25.91 -3.97
CA VAL A 541 31.78 -25.04 -4.50
C VAL A 541 33.02 -25.17 -3.63
N ALA A 542 34.12 -25.68 -4.20
CA ALA A 542 35.37 -25.93 -3.46
C ALA A 542 36.56 -26.17 -4.39
N ASP A 543 37.78 -26.02 -3.87
CA ASP A 543 38.99 -26.47 -4.58
C ASP A 543 39.17 -27.98 -4.39
N PHE A 544 38.79 -28.77 -5.40
CA PHE A 544 38.89 -30.23 -5.35
C PHE A 544 40.21 -30.77 -5.87
N ASN A 545 41.01 -29.94 -6.56
CA ASN A 545 42.20 -30.36 -7.29
C ASN A 545 43.52 -29.75 -6.76
N GLY A 546 43.43 -28.87 -5.77
CA GLY A 546 44.55 -28.23 -5.09
C GLY A 546 45.17 -27.03 -5.83
N ASP A 547 44.50 -26.50 -6.86
CA ASP A 547 45.01 -25.36 -7.66
C ASP A 547 44.63 -23.98 -7.10
N LYS A 548 43.86 -23.95 -5.99
CA LYS A 548 43.34 -22.77 -5.29
C LYS A 548 42.27 -21.99 -6.04
N LEU A 549 41.71 -22.56 -7.10
CA LEU A 549 40.51 -22.06 -7.75
C LEU A 549 39.32 -22.90 -7.29
N LEU A 550 38.17 -22.24 -7.12
CA LEU A 550 36.96 -22.92 -6.70
C LEU A 550 36.30 -23.59 -7.90
N ASP A 551 36.17 -24.91 -7.84
CA ASP A 551 35.47 -25.77 -8.78
C ASP A 551 33.99 -25.93 -8.39
N LEU A 552 33.15 -26.41 -9.32
CA LEU A 552 31.71 -26.63 -9.10
C LEU A 552 31.34 -28.10 -9.32
N ILE A 553 30.54 -28.67 -8.42
CA ILE A 553 29.87 -29.96 -8.64
C ILE A 553 28.38 -29.81 -8.39
N PHE A 554 27.57 -30.20 -9.37
CA PHE A 554 26.11 -30.25 -9.28
C PHE A 554 25.65 -31.71 -9.19
N CYS A 555 24.76 -32.02 -8.26
CA CYS A 555 24.07 -33.31 -8.25
C CYS A 555 22.77 -33.25 -9.05
N SER A 556 22.30 -34.41 -9.51
CA SER A 556 21.12 -34.51 -10.39
C SER A 556 20.19 -35.62 -9.92
N GLU A 557 18.88 -35.37 -9.97
CA GLU A 557 17.82 -36.31 -9.61
C GLU A 557 17.46 -37.21 -10.81
N ASP A 558 16.63 -36.73 -11.75
CA ASP A 558 15.96 -37.60 -12.72
C ASP A 558 16.89 -38.21 -13.78
N ASP A 559 17.84 -37.42 -14.29
CA ASP A 559 18.74 -37.88 -15.37
C ASP A 559 20.00 -38.58 -14.87
N LYS A 560 20.29 -38.47 -13.56
CA LYS A 560 21.38 -39.14 -12.84
C LYS A 560 22.79 -38.76 -13.28
N ILE A 561 22.91 -37.69 -14.06
CA ILE A 561 24.20 -37.22 -14.59
C ILE A 561 24.65 -36.05 -13.73
N HIS A 562 25.61 -36.30 -12.85
CA HIS A 562 26.23 -35.25 -12.04
C HIS A 562 27.24 -34.46 -12.88
N GLU A 563 27.26 -33.14 -12.69
CA GLU A 563 28.13 -32.24 -13.44
C GLU A 563 29.35 -31.88 -12.58
N TYR A 564 30.56 -31.96 -13.14
CA TYR A 564 31.78 -31.53 -12.47
C TYR A 564 32.58 -30.60 -13.36
N TYR A 565 32.76 -29.36 -12.89
CA TYR A 565 33.41 -28.29 -13.62
C TYR A 565 34.65 -27.77 -12.91
N ILE A 566 35.77 -27.76 -13.63
CA ILE A 566 37.05 -27.23 -13.18
C ILE A 566 37.16 -25.76 -13.56
N ASN A 567 37.53 -24.93 -12.59
CA ASN A 567 37.77 -23.51 -12.81
C ASN A 567 39.12 -23.30 -13.50
N THR A 568 39.11 -22.56 -14.60
CA THR A 568 40.31 -22.22 -15.38
C THR A 568 40.85 -20.83 -15.08
N GLY A 569 40.22 -20.13 -14.14
CA GLY A 569 40.54 -18.79 -13.67
C GLY A 569 39.41 -17.80 -13.95
N LYS A 570 39.23 -16.85 -13.02
CA LYS A 570 38.21 -15.79 -13.09
C LYS A 570 36.80 -16.36 -13.34
N GLY A 571 36.44 -17.43 -12.64
CA GLY A 571 35.11 -18.05 -12.75
C GLY A 571 34.75 -18.53 -14.16
N VAL A 572 35.72 -18.98 -14.96
CA VAL A 572 35.48 -19.62 -16.26
C VAL A 572 35.75 -21.12 -16.13
N PHE A 573 34.76 -21.92 -16.48
CA PHE A 573 34.71 -23.33 -16.17
C PHE A 573 34.80 -24.22 -17.41
N LYS A 574 35.43 -25.38 -17.25
CA LYS A 574 35.43 -26.47 -18.24
C LYS A 574 35.00 -27.76 -17.56
N GLU A 575 34.43 -28.68 -18.33
CA GLU A 575 34.08 -30.01 -17.81
C GLU A 575 35.33 -30.76 -17.34
N SER A 576 35.22 -31.41 -16.18
CA SER A 576 36.24 -32.30 -15.65
C SER A 576 36.38 -33.55 -16.52
N SER A 577 37.61 -34.06 -16.63
CA SER A 577 37.85 -35.38 -17.23
C SER A 577 37.42 -36.53 -16.32
N PHE A 578 37.25 -36.28 -15.02
CA PHE A 578 36.76 -37.29 -14.08
C PHE A 578 35.23 -37.36 -14.19
N LYS A 579 34.70 -38.57 -14.37
CA LYS A 579 33.26 -38.82 -14.39
C LYS A 579 32.81 -39.26 -13.01
N LEU A 580 31.92 -38.47 -12.42
CA LEU A 580 31.22 -38.83 -11.19
C LEU A 580 30.34 -40.06 -11.45
N PRO A 581 30.11 -40.92 -10.44
CA PRO A 581 29.23 -42.07 -10.61
C PRO A 581 27.78 -41.61 -10.76
N ASP A 582 27.04 -42.24 -11.67
CA ASP A 582 25.62 -41.95 -11.86
C ASP A 582 24.82 -42.36 -10.60
N SER A 583 24.02 -41.44 -10.07
CA SER A 583 23.03 -41.69 -9.02
C SER A 583 21.87 -40.70 -9.13
N GLU A 584 20.72 -41.08 -8.58
CA GLU A 584 19.57 -40.18 -8.42
C GLU A 584 19.74 -39.46 -7.08
N ALA A 585 20.20 -38.21 -7.10
CA ALA A 585 20.68 -37.48 -5.94
C ALA A 585 20.05 -36.08 -5.80
N ASN A 586 19.51 -35.82 -4.61
CA ASN A 586 18.82 -34.57 -4.26
C ASN A 586 19.68 -33.61 -3.43
N ALA A 587 20.81 -34.11 -2.92
CA ALA A 587 21.72 -33.31 -2.11
C ALA A 587 23.16 -33.73 -2.33
N ILE A 588 24.08 -32.79 -2.19
CA ILE A 588 25.52 -33.06 -2.18
C ILE A 588 26.22 -32.21 -1.12
N ILE A 589 27.12 -32.82 -0.36
CA ILE A 589 27.91 -32.10 0.65
C ILE A 589 29.39 -32.45 0.54
N THR A 590 30.24 -31.49 0.91
CA THR A 590 31.70 -31.59 0.83
C THR A 590 32.38 -31.24 2.15
N ALA A 591 33.36 -32.04 2.57
CA ALA A 591 34.23 -31.78 3.73
C ALA A 591 35.44 -32.73 3.74
N ASP A 592 36.46 -32.42 4.54
CA ASP A 592 37.54 -33.37 4.84
C ASP A 592 37.06 -34.40 5.89
N LEU A 593 36.52 -35.52 5.42
CA LEU A 593 35.86 -36.51 6.28
C LEU A 593 36.84 -37.42 7.02
N ASN A 594 38.07 -37.51 6.53
CA ASN A 594 39.09 -38.45 7.00
C ASN A 594 40.38 -37.77 7.52
N LYS A 595 40.38 -36.43 7.58
CA LYS A 595 41.47 -35.57 8.06
C LYS A 595 42.75 -35.68 7.25
N ASP A 596 42.67 -35.92 5.94
CA ASP A 596 43.83 -35.96 5.04
C ASP A 596 44.14 -34.62 4.35
N GLY A 597 43.35 -33.59 4.64
CA GLY A 597 43.48 -32.23 4.12
C GLY A 597 42.82 -32.00 2.76
N LYS A 598 42.01 -32.96 2.28
CA LYS A 598 41.30 -32.86 1.00
C LYS A 598 39.80 -32.97 1.22
N LEU A 599 39.05 -32.27 0.39
CA LEU A 599 37.59 -32.25 0.50
C LEU A 599 36.99 -33.44 -0.24
N ASP A 600 36.38 -34.35 0.52
CA ASP A 600 35.61 -35.52 0.09
C ASP A 600 34.15 -35.13 -0.19
N LEU A 601 33.38 -36.02 -0.82
CA LEU A 601 31.97 -35.77 -1.17
C LEU A 601 31.03 -36.86 -0.63
N ILE A 602 29.81 -36.46 -0.30
CA ILE A 602 28.68 -37.36 -0.07
C ILE A 602 27.50 -36.92 -0.94
N PHE A 603 26.95 -37.85 -1.72
CA PHE A 603 25.70 -37.68 -2.46
C PHE A 603 24.55 -38.30 -1.69
N GLY A 604 23.51 -37.51 -1.46
CA GLY A 604 22.26 -37.88 -0.84
C GLY A 604 21.29 -38.42 -1.89
N ASN A 605 21.09 -39.73 -1.90
CA ASN A 605 20.42 -40.41 -3.01
C ASN A 605 18.98 -40.81 -2.67
N ASN A 606 18.18 -41.07 -3.71
CA ASN A 606 17.03 -41.96 -3.64
C ASN A 606 17.51 -43.43 -3.51
N GLY A 607 17.91 -43.82 -2.30
CA GLY A 607 18.45 -45.13 -2.00
C GLY A 607 19.60 -45.08 -0.99
N VAL A 608 20.72 -45.71 -1.33
CA VAL A 608 21.92 -45.69 -0.49
C VAL A 608 22.77 -44.48 -0.89
N ASN A 609 23.18 -43.69 0.08
CA ASN A 609 24.05 -42.53 -0.14
C ASN A 609 25.46 -42.97 -0.61
N THR A 610 26.05 -42.17 -1.50
CA THR A 610 27.37 -42.45 -2.09
C THR A 610 28.41 -41.56 -1.43
N ILE A 611 29.58 -42.11 -1.08
CA ILE A 611 30.72 -41.35 -0.54
C ILE A 611 31.93 -41.49 -1.46
N LEU A 612 32.53 -40.35 -1.79
CA LEU A 612 33.68 -40.24 -2.68
C LEU A 612 34.85 -39.61 -1.93
N ILE A 613 35.94 -40.37 -1.79
CA ILE A 613 37.17 -39.91 -1.15
C ILE A 613 38.09 -39.27 -2.19
N ASN A 614 38.49 -38.03 -1.95
CA ASN A 614 39.27 -37.22 -2.87
C ASN A 614 40.76 -37.61 -2.84
N LYS A 615 41.37 -37.75 -4.02
CA LYS A 615 42.80 -38.00 -4.14
C LYS A 615 43.63 -36.73 -4.06
N GLY A 616 43.01 -35.56 -4.25
CA GLY A 616 43.61 -34.23 -4.18
C GLY A 616 44.09 -33.72 -5.54
N ASP A 617 43.74 -34.41 -6.62
CA ASP A 617 44.05 -34.06 -8.01
C ASP A 617 42.78 -33.84 -8.84
N GLY A 618 41.63 -33.67 -8.19
CA GLY A 618 40.32 -33.58 -8.83
C GLY A 618 39.76 -34.95 -9.26
N THR A 619 40.30 -36.06 -8.75
CA THR A 619 39.73 -37.40 -8.96
C THR A 619 39.38 -38.07 -7.63
N PHE A 620 38.36 -38.94 -7.65
CA PHE A 620 37.80 -39.53 -6.44
C PHE A 620 37.78 -41.07 -6.47
N ASN A 621 37.78 -41.67 -5.29
CA ASN A 621 37.49 -43.09 -5.06
C ASN A 621 36.11 -43.24 -4.42
N GLN A 622 35.25 -44.06 -5.00
CA GLN A 622 33.98 -44.42 -4.37
C GLN A 622 34.21 -45.48 -3.29
N GLU A 623 33.94 -45.15 -2.02
CA GLU A 623 34.22 -46.00 -0.85
C GLU A 623 32.97 -46.22 0.02
N ASN A 624 31.90 -46.72 -0.60
CA ASN A 624 30.57 -46.86 0.03
C ASN A 624 30.54 -47.68 1.34
N ASN A 625 31.54 -48.51 1.63
CA ASN A 625 31.66 -49.23 2.90
C ASN A 625 31.91 -48.33 4.12
N ARG A 626 32.14 -47.03 3.90
CA ARG A 626 32.26 -46.00 4.93
C ARG A 626 30.93 -45.52 5.49
N LEU A 627 29.82 -45.73 4.77
CA LEU A 627 28.48 -45.36 5.20
C LEU A 627 27.63 -46.59 5.52
N PRO A 628 26.72 -46.51 6.50
CA PRO A 628 25.65 -47.49 6.66
C PRO A 628 24.84 -47.64 5.36
N GLN A 629 24.57 -48.88 4.95
CA GLN A 629 23.88 -49.19 3.69
C GLN A 629 22.34 -49.15 3.84
N ILE A 630 21.84 -48.08 4.47
CA ILE A 630 20.41 -47.86 4.72
C ILE A 630 19.80 -47.21 3.47
N LYS A 631 18.60 -47.66 3.07
CA LYS A 631 17.88 -47.15 1.90
C LYS A 631 16.78 -46.19 2.34
N ARG A 632 16.92 -44.92 1.99
CA ARG A 632 15.93 -43.85 2.18
C ARG A 632 15.95 -42.91 0.98
N VAL A 633 14.91 -42.10 0.82
CA VAL A 633 14.96 -40.94 -0.06
C VAL A 633 15.59 -39.80 0.74
N THR A 634 16.86 -39.49 0.44
CA THR A 634 17.55 -38.35 1.04
C THR A 634 17.12 -37.08 0.33
N GLN A 635 16.89 -36.01 1.09
CA GLN A 635 16.53 -34.69 0.59
C GLN A 635 17.55 -33.61 0.98
N ASP A 636 18.28 -33.79 2.08
CA ASP A 636 19.35 -32.88 2.48
C ASP A 636 20.40 -33.63 3.32
N LEU A 637 21.62 -33.09 3.35
CA LEU A 637 22.74 -33.61 4.12
C LEU A 637 23.39 -32.47 4.91
N ALA A 638 23.72 -32.73 6.18
CA ALA A 638 24.46 -31.80 7.00
C ALA A 638 25.62 -32.49 7.71
N LEU A 639 26.79 -31.85 7.68
CA LEU A 639 27.99 -32.29 8.38
C LEU A 639 28.29 -31.35 9.54
N LEU A 640 28.30 -31.88 10.76
CA LEU A 640 28.64 -31.13 11.97
C LEU A 640 29.15 -32.05 13.09
N ASP A 641 29.99 -31.53 13.97
CA ASP A 641 30.46 -32.25 15.17
C ASP A 641 29.37 -32.19 16.26
N VAL A 642 28.53 -33.23 16.36
CA VAL A 642 27.36 -33.21 17.26
C VAL A 642 27.72 -33.57 18.70
N ASP A 643 28.85 -34.26 18.91
CA ASP A 643 29.25 -34.79 20.22
C ASP A 643 30.57 -34.20 20.76
N LYS A 644 31.13 -33.22 20.05
CA LYS A 644 32.32 -32.44 20.40
C LYS A 644 33.60 -33.25 20.46
N ASP A 645 33.70 -34.31 19.65
CA ASP A 645 34.93 -35.11 19.54
C ASP A 645 35.94 -34.57 18.50
N GLY A 646 35.52 -33.54 17.73
CA GLY A 646 36.31 -32.87 16.72
C GLY A 646 36.27 -33.53 15.34
N ASP A 647 35.40 -34.53 15.14
CA ASP A 647 35.11 -35.16 13.85
C ASP A 647 33.73 -34.70 13.34
N LEU A 648 33.59 -34.51 12.02
CA LEU A 648 32.29 -34.14 11.45
C LEU A 648 31.40 -35.38 11.32
N ASP A 649 30.24 -35.34 11.97
CA ASP A 649 29.18 -36.34 11.91
C ASP A 649 28.18 -36.01 10.81
N LEU A 650 27.41 -36.99 10.37
CA LEU A 650 26.46 -36.84 9.26
C LEU A 650 25.01 -36.93 9.75
N PHE A 651 24.25 -35.86 9.56
CA PHE A 651 22.80 -35.87 9.64
C PHE A 651 22.19 -35.97 8.23
N VAL A 652 21.20 -36.85 8.06
CA VAL A 652 20.55 -37.12 6.77
C VAL A 652 19.06 -36.81 6.89
N GLY A 653 18.59 -35.85 6.10
CA GLY A 653 17.20 -35.43 6.00
C GLY A 653 16.49 -36.32 4.98
N CYS A 654 15.37 -36.92 5.36
CA CYS A 654 14.68 -37.89 4.52
C CYS A 654 13.17 -37.68 4.48
N GLU A 655 12.53 -38.29 3.49
CA GLU A 655 11.07 -38.23 3.35
C GLU A 655 10.30 -39.06 4.40
N ASP A 656 10.95 -40.09 4.96
CA ASP A 656 10.34 -41.06 5.88
C ASP A 656 11.12 -41.20 7.21
N GLY A 657 11.57 -40.06 7.75
CA GLY A 657 12.32 -39.98 9.00
C GLY A 657 13.84 -39.97 8.82
N ASN A 658 14.47 -39.09 9.59
CA ASN A 658 15.87 -38.70 9.44
C ASN A 658 16.85 -39.69 10.09
N LEU A 659 18.12 -39.60 9.70
CA LEU A 659 19.20 -40.44 10.21
C LEU A 659 20.33 -39.59 10.81
N LEU A 660 21.00 -40.11 11.82
CA LEU A 660 22.20 -39.51 12.40
C LEU A 660 23.32 -40.56 12.49
N TYR A 661 24.46 -40.26 11.90
CA TYR A 661 25.64 -41.10 11.90
C TYR A 661 26.85 -40.42 12.53
N ILE A 662 27.54 -41.13 13.43
CA ILE A 662 28.77 -40.65 14.08
C ILE A 662 30.01 -41.08 13.29
N ASN A 663 30.92 -40.16 13.02
CA ASN A 663 32.19 -40.41 12.35
C ASN A 663 33.27 -40.81 13.35
N ASN A 664 34.09 -41.81 13.03
CA ASN A 664 35.21 -42.22 13.89
C ASN A 664 36.53 -41.45 13.64
N GLY A 665 36.45 -40.30 12.99
CA GLY A 665 37.57 -39.46 12.57
C GLY A 665 38.43 -39.97 11.42
N LYS A 666 38.05 -41.10 10.83
CA LYS A 666 38.69 -41.64 9.61
C LYS A 666 37.73 -41.67 8.44
N GLY A 667 36.56 -41.03 8.55
CA GLY A 667 35.49 -41.06 7.56
C GLY A 667 34.80 -42.42 7.49
N PHE A 668 34.59 -43.07 8.64
CA PHE A 668 33.72 -44.26 8.75
C PHE A 668 32.61 -43.97 9.75
N PHE A 669 31.37 -44.13 9.29
CA PHE A 669 30.18 -43.68 9.97
C PHE A 669 29.40 -44.83 10.62
N THR A 670 28.88 -44.59 11.83
CA THR A 670 28.05 -45.53 12.59
C THR A 670 26.67 -44.94 12.84
N ASP A 671 25.61 -45.70 12.56
CA ASP A 671 24.23 -45.27 12.80
C ASP A 671 23.88 -45.26 14.30
N VAL A 672 23.47 -44.08 14.80
CA VAL A 672 23.03 -43.85 16.18
C VAL A 672 21.59 -43.33 16.26
N THR A 673 20.85 -43.36 15.15
CA THR A 673 19.51 -42.76 14.99
C THR A 673 18.56 -43.16 16.13
N GLU A 674 18.45 -44.46 16.43
CA GLU A 674 17.47 -44.98 17.40
C GLU A 674 17.71 -44.52 18.85
N THR A 675 18.96 -44.19 19.20
CA THR A 675 19.37 -43.81 20.56
C THR A 675 19.43 -42.30 20.75
N ASN A 676 19.65 -41.56 19.66
CA ASN A 676 20.05 -40.17 19.72
C ASN A 676 19.02 -39.19 19.14
N LEU A 677 18.05 -39.66 18.33
CA LEU A 677 16.96 -38.82 17.81
C LEU A 677 15.62 -39.07 18.54
N PRO A 678 14.73 -38.05 18.59
CA PRO A 678 13.36 -38.21 19.10
C PRO A 678 12.56 -39.30 18.35
N LYS A 679 11.73 -40.05 19.07
CA LYS A 679 10.92 -41.15 18.51
C LYS A 679 9.49 -40.72 18.18
N GLY A 680 8.90 -41.35 17.15
CA GLY A 680 7.46 -41.29 16.89
C GLY A 680 6.97 -40.07 16.12
N VAL A 681 7.88 -39.31 15.51
CA VAL A 681 7.52 -38.17 14.67
C VAL A 681 7.59 -38.57 13.21
N ASP A 682 6.44 -38.65 12.55
CA ASP A 682 6.36 -38.92 11.12
C ASP A 682 6.44 -37.59 10.34
N MET A 683 7.58 -37.35 9.70
CA MET A 683 7.88 -36.10 8.99
C MET A 683 8.64 -36.39 7.69
N GLU A 684 8.56 -35.42 6.79
CA GLU A 684 9.28 -35.37 5.53
C GLU A 684 10.14 -34.12 5.56
N THR A 685 11.45 -34.30 5.79
CA THR A 685 12.39 -33.20 5.96
C THR A 685 13.02 -32.84 4.62
N ARG A 686 12.97 -31.55 4.27
CA ARG A 686 13.53 -30.97 3.04
C ARG A 686 14.83 -30.19 3.27
N LYS A 687 15.05 -29.67 4.48
CA LYS A 687 16.31 -29.02 4.87
C LYS A 687 16.68 -29.29 6.32
N ILE A 688 17.97 -29.37 6.56
CA ILE A 688 18.62 -29.40 7.87
C ILE A 688 19.40 -28.11 8.05
N SER A 689 19.10 -27.35 9.09
CA SER A 689 19.85 -26.16 9.48
C SER A 689 20.31 -26.31 10.93
N PHE A 690 21.51 -25.88 11.25
CA PHE A 690 22.05 -25.98 12.61
C PHE A 690 22.54 -24.64 13.15
N ALA A 691 22.34 -24.44 14.44
CA ALA A 691 22.78 -23.27 15.17
C ALA A 691 22.75 -23.54 16.67
N ASP A 692 23.61 -22.88 17.44
CA ASP A 692 23.47 -22.78 18.89
C ASP A 692 22.38 -21.74 19.19
N VAL A 693 21.12 -22.19 19.32
CA VAL A 693 19.98 -21.26 19.37
C VAL A 693 19.76 -20.68 20.76
N ASP A 694 20.24 -21.33 21.81
CA ASP A 694 20.08 -20.91 23.20
C ASP A 694 21.38 -20.55 23.95
N LYS A 695 22.50 -20.51 23.22
CA LYS A 695 23.82 -20.03 23.64
C LYS A 695 24.45 -20.90 24.73
N ASP A 696 24.18 -22.19 24.73
CA ASP A 696 24.81 -23.15 25.62
C ASP A 696 26.11 -23.74 25.06
N GLY A 697 26.41 -23.43 23.79
CA GLY A 697 27.61 -23.83 23.07
C GLY A 697 27.48 -25.16 22.33
N ASP A 698 26.32 -25.80 22.32
CA ASP A 698 26.00 -26.98 21.55
C ASP A 698 25.21 -26.59 20.28
N LEU A 699 25.45 -27.27 19.15
CA LEU A 699 24.68 -27.01 17.94
C LEU A 699 23.35 -27.78 17.97
N ASP A 700 22.25 -27.05 17.81
CA ASP A 700 20.89 -27.54 17.72
C ASP A 700 20.46 -27.73 16.26
N LEU A 701 19.38 -28.47 16.03
CA LEU A 701 18.87 -28.77 14.69
C LEU A 701 17.49 -28.16 14.46
N PHE A 702 17.38 -27.38 13.39
CA PHE A 702 16.12 -26.99 12.78
C PHE A 702 15.87 -27.85 11.54
N LEU A 703 14.68 -28.43 11.44
CA LEU A 703 14.27 -29.29 10.34
C LEU A 703 13.10 -28.64 9.61
N SER A 704 13.33 -28.27 8.36
CA SER A 704 12.31 -27.78 7.43
C SER A 704 11.49 -28.96 6.94
N ASN A 705 10.19 -28.96 7.20
CA ASN A 705 9.32 -30.09 6.91
C ASN A 705 8.21 -29.73 5.93
N VAL A 706 7.79 -30.75 5.18
CA VAL A 706 6.66 -30.66 4.25
C VAL A 706 5.75 -31.89 4.39
N ASN A 707 4.81 -32.02 3.47
CA ASN A 707 3.88 -33.14 3.39
C ASN A 707 3.51 -33.38 1.92
N PHE A 708 4.52 -33.60 1.08
CA PHE A 708 4.34 -33.86 -0.35
C PHE A 708 4.00 -35.32 -0.60
N ILE A 709 4.57 -36.24 0.17
CA ILE A 709 4.24 -37.67 0.05
C ILE A 709 2.96 -38.08 0.81
N GLY A 710 2.36 -37.15 1.54
CA GLY A 710 1.08 -37.33 2.24
C GLY A 710 1.19 -38.01 3.60
N ASN A 711 0.25 -37.72 4.49
CA ASN A 711 0.19 -38.22 5.88
C ASN A 711 1.41 -37.88 6.76
N LYS A 712 2.22 -36.90 6.37
CA LYS A 712 3.33 -36.38 7.16
C LYS A 712 2.91 -35.13 7.92
N ASN A 713 3.60 -34.85 9.02
CA ASN A 713 3.41 -33.61 9.75
C ASN A 713 4.34 -32.51 9.18
N PRO A 714 3.81 -31.49 8.49
CA PRO A 714 4.61 -30.44 7.86
C PRO A 714 5.18 -29.41 8.84
N GLN A 715 4.82 -29.47 10.13
CA GLN A 715 5.39 -28.56 11.12
C GLN A 715 6.92 -28.70 11.14
N ASN A 716 7.63 -27.58 11.08
CA ASN A 716 9.08 -27.55 11.26
C ASN A 716 9.46 -28.01 12.67
N ARG A 717 10.64 -28.63 12.82
CA ARG A 717 11.11 -29.11 14.14
C ARG A 717 12.31 -28.33 14.62
N LEU A 718 12.40 -28.16 15.93
CA LEU A 718 13.60 -27.68 16.62
C LEU A 718 14.01 -28.69 17.68
N TYR A 719 15.16 -29.32 17.45
CA TYR A 719 15.75 -30.35 18.29
C TYR A 719 16.96 -29.80 19.01
N ILE A 720 16.93 -29.82 20.34
CA ILE A 720 17.98 -29.28 21.21
C ILE A 720 19.00 -30.37 21.53
N ASN A 721 20.26 -30.09 21.30
CA ASN A 721 21.37 -31.00 21.59
C ASN A 721 21.78 -30.90 23.07
N ASN A 722 22.33 -31.97 23.63
CA ASN A 722 22.87 -31.98 24.99
C ASN A 722 24.41 -31.99 25.04
N GLY A 723 25.04 -31.64 23.91
CA GLY A 723 26.48 -31.63 23.72
C GLY A 723 27.14 -32.99 23.59
N ARG A 724 26.34 -34.06 23.39
CA ARG A 724 26.82 -35.44 23.19
C ARG A 724 26.10 -36.12 22.02
N GLY A 725 25.63 -35.32 21.08
CA GLY A 725 24.88 -35.74 19.91
C GLY A 725 23.54 -36.40 20.22
N LYS A 726 22.93 -36.14 21.38
CA LYS A 726 21.60 -36.64 21.73
C LYS A 726 20.61 -35.50 21.81
N PHE A 727 19.58 -35.60 20.98
CA PHE A 727 18.63 -34.54 20.71
C PHE A 727 17.30 -34.74 21.43
N THR A 728 16.70 -33.63 21.87
CA THR A 728 15.35 -33.56 22.44
C THR A 728 14.48 -32.66 21.58
N ASP A 729 13.26 -33.10 21.25
CA ASP A 729 12.30 -32.28 20.53
C ASP A 729 11.69 -31.23 21.49
N GLU A 730 12.01 -29.95 21.27
CA GLU A 730 11.46 -28.83 22.05
C GLU A 730 10.58 -27.89 21.19
N THR A 731 10.14 -28.37 20.01
CA THR A 731 9.39 -27.60 18.99
C THR A 731 8.24 -26.80 19.59
N ASP A 732 7.31 -27.45 20.28
CA ASP A 732 6.08 -26.81 20.78
C ASP A 732 6.34 -25.66 21.78
N SER A 733 7.49 -25.67 22.44
CA SER A 733 7.86 -24.67 23.43
C SER A 733 8.67 -23.50 22.86
N ARG A 734 9.24 -23.68 21.66
CA ARG A 734 10.26 -22.78 21.11
C ARG A 734 9.94 -22.24 19.72
N LEU A 735 9.11 -22.92 18.94
CA LEU A 735 8.69 -22.48 17.61
C LEU A 735 7.20 -22.14 17.57
N PRO A 736 6.78 -21.15 16.75
CA PRO A 736 5.37 -20.98 16.44
C PRO A 736 4.84 -22.20 15.69
N THR A 737 3.56 -22.53 15.90
CA THR A 737 2.87 -23.53 15.09
C THR A 737 2.72 -23.00 13.66
N ASP A 738 3.25 -23.74 12.70
CA ASP A 738 3.29 -23.44 11.29
C ASP A 738 3.11 -24.73 10.48
N THR A 739 2.21 -24.71 9.52
CA THR A 739 1.91 -25.86 8.66
C THR A 739 2.12 -25.56 7.19
N ASP A 740 2.76 -24.43 6.86
CA ASP A 740 3.24 -24.19 5.50
C ASP A 740 4.31 -25.22 5.13
N HIS A 741 4.53 -25.41 3.83
CA HIS A 741 5.53 -26.33 3.33
C HIS A 741 6.87 -25.61 3.23
N THR A 742 7.73 -25.81 4.23
CA THR A 742 9.05 -25.19 4.27
C THR A 742 10.05 -26.02 3.47
N ILE A 743 10.71 -25.39 2.50
CA ILE A 743 11.74 -26.05 1.68
C ILE A 743 13.13 -25.77 2.22
N ASP A 744 13.41 -24.53 2.62
CA ASP A 744 14.74 -24.12 3.07
C ASP A 744 14.67 -23.15 4.26
N ALA A 745 15.71 -23.14 5.07
CA ALA A 745 15.85 -22.27 6.21
C ALA A 745 17.30 -21.97 6.53
N VAL A 746 17.58 -20.73 6.93
CA VAL A 746 18.92 -20.30 7.34
C VAL A 746 18.88 -19.55 8.65
N PHE A 747 19.92 -19.77 9.47
CA PHE A 747 20.12 -19.05 10.72
C PHE A 747 21.01 -17.83 10.49
N GLU A 748 20.57 -16.65 10.93
CA GLU A 748 21.35 -15.41 10.87
C GLU A 748 20.92 -14.42 11.96
N ASP A 749 21.83 -13.59 12.47
CA ASP A 749 21.46 -12.43 13.28
C ASP A 749 20.84 -11.32 12.41
N ILE A 750 19.55 -11.47 12.10
CA ILE A 750 18.83 -10.61 11.15
C ILE A 750 18.58 -9.22 11.74
N ASN A 751 18.41 -9.13 13.05
CA ASN A 751 18.11 -7.87 13.74
C ASN A 751 19.34 -7.21 14.40
N ASN A 752 20.52 -7.84 14.31
CA ASN A 752 21.79 -7.43 14.93
C ASN A 752 21.73 -7.37 16.47
N ASP A 753 20.99 -8.28 17.13
CA ASP A 753 20.91 -8.38 18.59
C ASP A 753 21.89 -9.40 19.21
N GLY A 754 22.66 -10.07 18.35
CA GLY A 754 23.65 -11.09 18.73
C GLY A 754 23.05 -12.48 18.93
N SER A 755 21.78 -12.71 18.58
CA SER A 755 21.14 -14.03 18.60
C SER A 755 20.81 -14.45 17.17
N LEU A 756 20.97 -15.73 16.87
CA LEU A 756 20.63 -16.24 15.53
C LEU A 756 19.11 -16.37 15.41
N ASP A 757 18.56 -15.67 14.42
CA ASP A 757 17.18 -15.69 13.96
C ASP A 757 17.01 -16.68 12.80
N LEU A 758 15.77 -17.02 12.44
CA LEU A 758 15.45 -17.91 11.31
C LEU A 758 14.84 -17.15 10.14
N VAL A 759 15.38 -17.38 8.94
CA VAL A 759 14.76 -17.01 7.67
C VAL A 759 14.26 -18.29 7.00
N VAL A 760 12.96 -18.37 6.72
CA VAL A 760 12.28 -19.61 6.31
C VAL A 760 11.57 -19.40 4.96
N SER A 761 11.95 -20.15 3.93
CA SER A 761 11.26 -20.17 2.64
C SER A 761 10.17 -21.24 2.60
N ASN A 762 9.05 -20.89 1.98
CA ASN A 762 7.91 -21.78 1.83
C ASN A 762 7.47 -21.84 0.38
N VAL A 763 6.70 -22.88 0.05
CA VAL A 763 6.09 -23.10 -1.27
C VAL A 763 4.57 -23.27 -1.19
N PHE A 764 3.93 -23.40 -2.35
CA PHE A 764 2.50 -23.69 -2.54
C PHE A 764 1.57 -22.66 -1.89
N GLY A 765 1.90 -21.38 -2.08
CA GLY A 765 1.14 -20.25 -1.53
C GLY A 765 1.59 -19.81 -0.14
N GLY A 766 2.60 -20.48 0.43
CA GLY A 766 3.37 -19.97 1.55
C GLY A 766 4.15 -18.70 1.21
N TYR A 767 4.75 -18.08 2.22
CA TYR A 767 5.55 -16.86 2.08
C TYR A 767 6.86 -16.96 2.84
N LEU A 768 7.84 -16.11 2.48
CA LEU A 768 9.08 -15.96 3.24
C LEU A 768 8.77 -15.47 4.66
N LYS A 769 9.20 -16.21 5.69
CA LYS A 769 8.99 -15.87 7.10
C LYS A 769 10.31 -15.54 7.79
N ILE A 770 10.22 -14.63 8.76
CA ILE A 770 11.33 -14.28 9.66
C ILE A 770 10.90 -14.56 11.10
N TYR A 771 11.57 -15.50 11.75
CA TYR A 771 11.35 -15.80 13.16
C TYR A 771 12.50 -15.25 14.00
N LEU A 772 12.21 -14.25 14.83
CA LEU A 772 13.23 -13.64 15.69
C LEU A 772 13.40 -14.44 16.98
N ASN A 773 14.65 -14.70 17.36
CA ASN A 773 15.03 -15.41 18.57
C ASN A 773 15.15 -14.44 19.75
N ASN A 774 14.59 -14.81 20.90
CA ASN A 774 14.72 -14.01 22.13
C ASN A 774 16.08 -14.17 22.85
N GLY A 775 17.05 -14.83 22.21
CA GLY A 775 18.38 -15.14 22.75
C GLY A 775 18.41 -16.35 23.69
N LYS A 776 17.30 -17.08 23.81
CA LYS A 776 17.19 -18.34 24.58
C LYS A 776 16.58 -19.45 23.73
N GLY A 777 16.69 -19.35 22.41
CA GLY A 777 16.15 -20.30 21.44
C GLY A 777 14.63 -20.39 21.45
N THR A 778 13.92 -19.32 21.83
CA THR A 778 12.46 -19.21 21.63
C THR A 778 12.19 -18.17 20.55
N PHE A 779 11.44 -18.58 19.54
CA PHE A 779 11.24 -17.83 18.31
C PHE A 779 9.82 -17.25 18.21
N ALA A 780 9.70 -16.07 17.63
CA ALA A 780 8.42 -15.43 17.32
C ALA A 780 8.35 -14.99 15.86
N ASP A 781 7.19 -15.16 15.22
CA ASP A 781 6.95 -14.64 13.86
C ASP A 781 6.86 -13.12 13.86
N GLU A 782 7.90 -12.50 13.31
CA GLU A 782 8.06 -11.05 13.20
C GLU A 782 8.21 -10.63 11.74
N THR A 783 7.73 -11.45 10.81
CA THR A 783 7.83 -11.22 9.36
C THR A 783 7.36 -9.84 8.95
N ASP A 784 6.18 -9.40 9.41
CA ASP A 784 5.63 -8.09 9.04
C ASP A 784 6.46 -6.92 9.62
N ALA A 785 7.07 -7.10 10.79
CA ALA A 785 7.91 -6.09 11.41
C ALA A 785 9.27 -5.96 10.73
N VAL A 786 9.85 -7.08 10.28
CA VAL A 786 11.17 -7.14 9.63
C VAL A 786 11.09 -6.79 8.16
N LEU A 787 10.10 -7.32 7.43
CA LEU A 787 9.99 -7.19 5.97
C LEU A 787 8.99 -6.12 5.52
N GLY A 788 8.08 -5.69 6.39
CA GLY A 788 7.04 -4.69 6.08
C GLY A 788 5.90 -5.18 5.19
N LYS A 789 6.03 -6.39 4.62
CA LYS A 789 5.00 -7.13 3.88
C LYS A 789 5.38 -8.60 3.74
N LYS A 790 4.41 -9.43 3.37
CA LYS A 790 4.60 -10.87 3.11
C LYS A 790 4.96 -11.13 1.64
N TYR A 791 6.02 -11.89 1.41
CA TYR A 791 6.49 -12.27 0.08
C TYR A 791 6.02 -13.69 -0.24
N VAL A 792 4.84 -13.80 -0.87
CA VAL A 792 4.30 -15.08 -1.35
C VAL A 792 5.05 -15.52 -2.61
N ARG A 793 5.63 -16.73 -2.57
CA ARG A 793 6.47 -17.31 -3.63
C ARG A 793 6.62 -18.82 -3.42
N ASP A 794 7.16 -19.50 -4.43
CA ASP A 794 7.64 -20.87 -4.33
C ASP A 794 9.17 -20.86 -4.16
N GLY A 795 9.62 -20.39 -2.98
CA GLY A 795 11.05 -20.22 -2.69
C GLY A 795 11.70 -21.54 -2.32
N LEU A 796 12.74 -21.93 -3.06
CA LEU A 796 13.40 -23.24 -2.92
C LEU A 796 14.75 -23.16 -2.21
N GLY A 797 15.49 -22.05 -2.37
CA GLY A 797 16.74 -21.82 -1.65
C GLY A 797 16.83 -20.41 -1.11
N VAL A 798 17.49 -20.24 0.04
CA VAL A 798 17.69 -18.98 0.76
C VAL A 798 19.16 -18.86 1.16
N ILE A 799 19.73 -17.68 0.91
CA ILE A 799 21.03 -17.30 1.47
C ILE A 799 20.95 -15.94 2.14
N VAL A 800 21.84 -15.74 3.11
CA VAL A 800 22.01 -14.46 3.79
C VAL A 800 23.48 -14.04 3.77
N ALA A 801 23.79 -12.97 3.04
CA ALA A 801 25.16 -12.54 2.76
C ALA A 801 25.21 -11.03 2.44
N ASP A 802 26.36 -10.38 2.63
CA ASP A 802 26.54 -8.97 2.22
C ASP A 802 26.67 -8.90 0.69
N LEU A 803 25.56 -8.60 0.00
CA LEU A 803 25.47 -8.62 -1.46
C LEU A 803 25.65 -7.22 -2.06
N ASP A 804 25.51 -6.15 -1.28
CA ASP A 804 25.74 -4.78 -1.73
C ASP A 804 26.98 -4.08 -1.14
N GLY A 805 27.82 -4.85 -0.43
CA GLY A 805 29.13 -4.44 0.05
C GLY A 805 29.07 -3.37 1.15
N ASP A 806 27.92 -3.22 1.81
CA ASP A 806 27.72 -2.19 2.83
C ASP A 806 28.07 -2.65 4.26
N GLY A 807 28.49 -3.91 4.40
CA GLY A 807 28.84 -4.56 5.67
C GLY A 807 27.66 -5.22 6.37
N GLN A 808 26.46 -5.19 5.78
CA GLN A 808 25.26 -5.78 6.33
C GLN A 808 24.80 -6.94 5.45
N LYS A 809 24.32 -8.01 6.07
CA LYS A 809 23.82 -9.16 5.31
C LYS A 809 22.41 -8.91 4.77
N ASP A 810 22.26 -9.22 3.49
CA ASP A 810 21.08 -9.17 2.65
C ASP A 810 20.48 -10.57 2.46
N ILE A 811 19.25 -10.67 1.98
CA ILE A 811 18.59 -11.97 1.73
C ILE A 811 18.40 -12.15 0.22
N TYR A 812 18.83 -13.30 -0.31
CA TYR A 812 18.46 -13.76 -1.64
C TYR A 812 17.65 -15.06 -1.53
N VAL A 813 16.59 -15.17 -2.33
CA VAL A 813 15.76 -16.38 -2.41
C VAL A 813 15.57 -16.77 -3.87
N CYS A 814 16.07 -17.94 -4.24
CA CYS A 814 15.79 -18.54 -5.55
C CYS A 814 14.41 -19.21 -5.56
N ASP A 815 13.71 -19.15 -6.69
CA ASP A 815 12.35 -19.68 -6.81
C ASP A 815 12.10 -20.58 -8.03
N ARG A 816 11.07 -21.42 -7.89
CA ARG A 816 10.48 -22.11 -9.03
C ARG A 816 9.47 -21.18 -9.70
N HIS A 817 9.49 -21.15 -11.04
CA HIS A 817 8.57 -20.30 -11.79
C HIS A 817 7.12 -20.64 -11.48
N ASN A 818 6.40 -19.66 -10.93
CA ASN A 818 4.96 -19.74 -10.71
C ASN A 818 4.24 -18.88 -11.77
N PRO A 819 3.52 -19.51 -12.74
CA PRO A 819 2.86 -18.81 -13.83
C PRO A 819 1.79 -17.81 -13.38
N ALA A 820 1.29 -17.91 -12.13
CA ALA A 820 0.26 -17.03 -11.60
C ALA A 820 0.81 -15.68 -11.11
N ILE A 821 2.12 -15.58 -10.83
CA ILE A 821 2.74 -14.37 -10.25
C ILE A 821 3.88 -13.79 -11.09
N ASP A 822 4.46 -14.53 -12.04
CA ASP A 822 5.49 -14.11 -12.99
C ASP A 822 6.58 -13.19 -12.40
N LYS A 823 7.24 -13.65 -11.33
CA LYS A 823 8.29 -12.89 -10.62
C LYS A 823 9.69 -13.42 -10.96
N LYS A 824 10.69 -12.57 -10.70
CA LYS A 824 12.10 -12.99 -10.57
C LYS A 824 12.32 -13.52 -9.16
N ASP A 825 13.48 -14.12 -8.92
CA ASP A 825 14.04 -14.36 -7.60
C ASP A 825 13.97 -13.10 -6.70
N LEU A 826 13.98 -13.33 -5.39
CA LEU A 826 13.80 -12.25 -4.43
C LEU A 826 15.16 -11.81 -3.91
N LEU A 827 15.48 -10.53 -4.14
CA LEU A 827 16.61 -9.87 -3.51
C LEU A 827 16.08 -8.83 -2.52
N LEU A 828 16.50 -8.94 -1.26
CA LEU A 828 16.16 -8.02 -0.19
C LEU A 828 17.45 -7.41 0.39
N LEU A 829 17.65 -6.11 0.18
CA LEU A 829 18.81 -5.39 0.70
C LEU A 829 18.50 -4.78 2.07
N LYS A 830 19.43 -4.88 3.03
CA LYS A 830 19.23 -4.40 4.40
C LYS A 830 19.31 -2.87 4.47
N ASN A 831 18.43 -2.24 5.25
CA ASN A 831 18.29 -0.79 5.34
C ASN A 831 19.28 -0.19 6.35
N ARG A 832 20.32 0.46 5.86
CA ARG A 832 21.40 1.10 6.65
C ARG A 832 20.94 2.09 7.73
N LYS A 833 19.82 2.78 7.55
CA LYS A 833 19.39 3.90 8.43
C LYS A 833 18.81 3.48 9.79
N ILE A 834 18.39 2.23 9.95
CA ILE A 834 17.65 1.83 11.16
C ILE A 834 18.61 1.58 12.33
N ILE A 835 19.84 1.14 12.05
CA ILE A 835 20.82 0.65 13.04
C ILE A 835 21.56 1.80 13.74
N GLU A 836 21.74 2.96 13.10
CA GLU A 836 22.36 4.12 13.76
C GLU A 836 21.46 4.71 14.86
N SER A 837 20.18 4.33 14.93
CA SER A 837 19.20 4.87 15.87
C SER A 837 18.95 4.03 17.13
N SER A 838 19.53 2.82 17.22
CA SER A 838 19.41 1.92 18.38
C SER A 838 20.57 2.01 19.38
N ASN A 839 21.67 2.69 19.01
CA ASN A 839 22.86 2.88 19.86
C ASN A 839 22.99 4.31 20.45
N ARG A 840 21.87 4.98 20.79
CA ARG A 840 21.89 6.25 21.54
C ARG A 840 20.86 6.30 22.66
#